data_AF-A0A1Q7VX72-F1
#
_entry.id   AF-A0A1Q7VX72-F1
#
_cell.length_a   1.000
_cell.length_b   1.000
_cell.length_c   1.000
_cell.angle_alpha   90.00
_cell.angle_beta   90.00
_cell.angle_gamma   90.00
#
_symmetry.space_group_name_H-M   'P 1'
#
loop_
_entity.id
_entity.type
_entity.pdbx_description
1 polymer ?
#
loop_
_entity_poly.entity_id
_entity_poly.type
_entity_poly.pdbx_seq_one_letter_code
_entity_poly.pdbx_strand_id
1 'polypeptide(L)'
;VSVSVGIEQPRLTGWSQSSTLVTLPLTGGPKNPRWLDDPALLLSTMQARNLASPEDILKNPPLYRKSSPASNYDEYYIVHAEGFKPPHDVKTGFDFTELREVATAVGNILGLELSCGQTLAPDEPAYHTRLKRPLIMYKISDVHDKQFVKKTFDYTKQENQRQNQLARQQLIVQALQRATGGQAVSILLFWYNDVTRKTQKQEVHRALFLGEHDPWPAGIEVIEAPTPIPATLLAPLDSGSLNPQDHYKKNATYAERKKFQKLWRDQMRRAFRDKTKAWEDYLRSIMPASQSYRLVLIELRPFDVKQYHYTQHIKGAVRRACNKLGLASQMMHPMKQNKEGEVSTASQYRARNAITDLIYRQTGLVYDQPVDLYIQAGIPQELAAQLHVITLYNLRAVKQKVNYPMAVRLCPNGQLQVLLPHHSHEWLPFLDARTALGEVFARGKQQDIVLSPEEHTQFAAHIFTRAGTEPTLVLLDAVDWRNYNVLPQFANINKLENQLDLGDVKGFNHIYTPDELPNLRILRLRTVGTSGETPQYFTAVDEDWDSLDASKDLSYLAGFVDTQTGSNFFHYLSIGQLPKTAKQQQQNPGVYKTDEGGGIAFKHQTIVEFVPFFLQTGDDPLTWCRIPHFLRIAPAWDGGNIVLPYPMHLAERTIDDQLCILENNGDWEEV
;
A
#
# COMPACT_ATOMS: atom_id res chain seq x y z
N VAL A 1 14.10 -42.10 0.34
CA VAL A 1 14.95 -42.04 -0.89
C VAL A 1 14.69 -40.76 -1.64
N SER A 2 15.74 -39.99 -1.93
CA SER A 2 15.68 -38.73 -2.66
C SER A 2 16.07 -38.96 -4.13
N VAL A 3 15.22 -38.55 -5.07
CA VAL A 3 15.48 -38.65 -6.52
C VAL A 3 15.60 -37.23 -7.08
N SER A 4 16.59 -37.00 -7.95
CA SER A 4 16.78 -35.72 -8.65
C SER A 4 16.60 -35.93 -10.15
N VAL A 5 15.72 -35.14 -10.77
CA VAL A 5 15.49 -35.13 -12.22
C VAL A 5 15.49 -33.68 -12.69
N GLY A 6 16.42 -33.33 -13.58
CA GLY A 6 16.44 -32.04 -14.26
C GLY A 6 16.17 -32.23 -15.75
N ILE A 7 15.32 -31.38 -16.33
CA ILE A 7 15.03 -31.42 -17.77
C ILE A 7 15.43 -30.07 -18.38
N GLU A 8 16.25 -30.15 -19.44
CA GLU A 8 16.83 -29.08 -20.28
C GLU A 8 18.15 -28.38 -19.84
N GLN A 9 19.08 -29.04 -19.12
CA GLN A 9 20.48 -28.56 -19.07
C GLN A 9 21.55 -29.67 -19.20
N PRO A 10 22.70 -29.38 -19.87
CA PRO A 10 23.84 -30.30 -20.03
C PRO A 10 24.87 -30.28 -18.88
N ARG A 11 25.72 -31.33 -18.89
CA ARG A 11 26.66 -31.86 -17.86
C ARG A 11 27.35 -30.91 -16.88
N LEU A 12 27.19 -31.28 -15.59
CA LEU A 12 28.17 -31.37 -14.49
C LEU A 12 29.24 -30.26 -14.35
N THR A 13 29.28 -29.58 -13.20
CA THR A 13 30.54 -29.29 -12.47
C THR A 13 30.25 -28.61 -11.13
N GLY A 14 30.79 -29.15 -10.03
CA GLY A 14 30.85 -28.44 -8.73
C GLY A 14 30.08 -29.06 -7.55
N TRP A 15 29.36 -30.16 -7.73
CA TRP A 15 28.68 -30.83 -6.62
C TRP A 15 29.43 -32.10 -6.22
N SER A 16 29.73 -32.24 -4.92
CA SER A 16 30.31 -33.45 -4.35
C SER A 16 29.35 -34.61 -4.53
N GLN A 17 29.75 -35.61 -5.32
CA GLN A 17 29.05 -36.89 -5.42
C GLN A 17 28.88 -37.47 -4.01
N SER A 18 27.64 -37.61 -3.54
CA SER A 18 27.32 -38.53 -2.44
C SER A 18 27.03 -39.90 -3.05
N SER A 19 27.62 -40.94 -2.49
CA SER A 19 27.59 -42.33 -2.97
C SER A 19 26.25 -43.07 -2.76
N THR A 20 25.12 -42.35 -2.60
CA THR A 20 23.82 -42.91 -2.18
C THR A 20 22.66 -42.66 -3.16
N LEU A 21 22.94 -42.40 -4.43
CA LEU A 21 21.90 -42.25 -5.47
C LEU A 21 21.70 -43.57 -6.24
N VAL A 22 20.48 -44.13 -6.18
CA VAL A 22 20.04 -45.25 -7.03
C VAL A 22 19.18 -44.69 -8.18
N THR A 23 19.46 -45.14 -9.40
CA THR A 23 18.69 -44.75 -10.60
C THR A 23 17.65 -45.83 -10.90
N LEU A 24 16.38 -45.46 -11.02
CA LEU A 24 15.29 -46.40 -11.31
C LEU A 24 14.77 -46.21 -12.74
N PRO A 25 14.64 -47.27 -13.54
CA PRO A 25 14.14 -47.17 -14.90
C PRO A 25 12.62 -46.98 -14.91
N LEU A 26 12.15 -46.01 -15.70
CA LEU A 26 10.74 -45.84 -16.06
C LEU A 26 10.43 -46.65 -17.32
N THR A 27 9.19 -47.16 -17.43
CA THR A 27 8.67 -47.73 -18.67
C THR A 27 7.42 -47.02 -19.15
N GLY A 28 7.09 -47.18 -20.42
CA GLY A 28 6.03 -46.41 -21.08
C GLY A 28 6.60 -45.27 -21.92
N GLY A 29 5.87 -44.92 -22.99
CA GLY A 29 6.28 -43.86 -23.90
C GLY A 29 6.28 -42.47 -23.25
N PRO A 30 6.80 -41.44 -23.94
CA PRO A 30 7.01 -40.09 -23.39
C PRO A 30 5.74 -39.36 -22.90
N LYS A 31 4.55 -39.94 -23.11
CA LYS A 31 3.26 -39.40 -22.66
C LYS A 31 2.68 -40.10 -21.43
N ASN A 32 3.25 -41.23 -20.99
CA ASN A 32 2.71 -42.00 -19.86
C ASN A 32 3.77 -42.90 -19.20
N PRO A 33 4.78 -42.32 -18.52
CA PRO A 33 5.78 -43.11 -17.80
C PRO A 33 5.16 -43.78 -16.56
N ARG A 34 5.55 -45.03 -16.32
CA ARG A 34 5.16 -45.87 -15.19
C ARG A 34 6.39 -46.54 -14.59
N TRP A 35 6.38 -46.72 -13.28
CA TRP A 35 7.36 -47.54 -12.59
C TRP A 35 7.11 -49.02 -12.94
N LEU A 36 8.18 -49.79 -13.15
CA LEU A 36 8.05 -51.18 -13.59
C LEU A 36 7.39 -52.08 -12.53
N ASP A 37 7.55 -51.76 -11.24
CA ASP A 37 7.09 -52.60 -10.12
C ASP A 37 6.36 -51.79 -9.02
N ASP A 38 5.45 -52.47 -8.31
CA ASP A 38 4.72 -51.98 -7.13
C ASP A 38 5.69 -51.42 -6.07
N PRO A 39 5.58 -50.15 -5.67
CA PRO A 39 6.45 -49.52 -4.67
C PRO A 39 6.55 -50.32 -3.36
N ALA A 40 5.49 -51.02 -2.96
CA ALA A 40 5.50 -51.86 -1.76
C ALA A 40 6.41 -53.08 -1.92
N LEU A 41 6.40 -53.71 -3.10
CA LEU A 41 7.29 -54.82 -3.43
C LEU A 41 8.75 -54.34 -3.46
N LEU A 42 9.01 -53.19 -4.09
CA LEU A 42 10.33 -52.57 -4.18
C LEU A 42 10.93 -52.25 -2.78
N LEU A 43 10.14 -51.61 -1.90
CA LEU A 43 10.55 -51.27 -0.53
C LEU A 43 10.81 -52.53 0.31
N SER A 44 9.99 -53.58 0.15
CA SER A 44 10.21 -54.87 0.82
C SER A 44 11.50 -55.56 0.34
N THR A 45 11.83 -55.43 -0.95
CA THR A 45 13.04 -55.99 -1.54
C THR A 45 14.30 -55.27 -1.05
N MET A 46 14.17 -54.01 -0.63
CA MET A 46 15.24 -53.22 0.02
C MET A 46 15.29 -53.36 1.54
N GLN A 47 14.54 -54.31 2.13
CA GLN A 47 14.43 -54.51 3.59
C GLN A 47 13.91 -53.28 4.36
N ALA A 48 13.15 -52.39 3.70
CA ALA A 48 12.52 -51.26 4.37
C ALA A 48 11.41 -51.76 5.32
N ARG A 49 11.12 -50.98 6.39
CA ARG A 49 10.00 -51.30 7.29
C ARG A 49 8.69 -51.26 6.50
N ASN A 50 7.73 -52.10 6.91
CA ASN A 50 6.37 -52.04 6.39
C ASN A 50 5.81 -50.63 6.54
N LEU A 51 5.14 -50.14 5.50
CA LEU A 51 4.45 -48.86 5.54
C LEU A 51 3.38 -48.90 6.64
N ALA A 52 3.43 -47.96 7.58
CA ALA A 52 2.39 -47.79 8.57
C ALA A 52 1.14 -47.21 7.91
N SER A 53 -0.04 -47.61 8.39
CA SER A 53 -1.27 -47.01 7.90
C SER A 53 -1.29 -45.51 8.29
N PRO A 54 -1.91 -44.63 7.48
CA PRO A 54 -2.07 -43.23 7.85
C PRO A 54 -2.71 -43.05 9.23
N GLU A 55 -3.63 -43.94 9.61
CA GLU A 55 -4.31 -43.96 10.90
C GLU A 55 -3.35 -44.18 12.08
N ASP A 56 -2.40 -45.13 11.97
CA ASP A 56 -1.41 -45.40 13.01
C ASP A 56 -0.44 -44.23 13.19
N ILE A 57 -0.04 -43.60 12.07
CA ILE A 57 0.87 -42.44 12.08
C ILE A 57 0.19 -41.24 12.75
N LEU A 58 -1.06 -40.96 12.38
CA LEU A 58 -1.80 -39.82 12.89
C LEU A 58 -2.09 -39.97 14.39
N LYS A 59 -2.36 -41.18 14.90
CA LYS A 59 -2.65 -41.42 16.33
C LYS A 59 -1.44 -41.23 17.24
N ASN A 60 -0.21 -41.37 16.72
CA ASN A 60 1.00 -41.16 17.53
C ASN A 60 2.16 -40.55 16.73
N PRO A 61 2.03 -39.30 16.24
CA PRO A 61 3.02 -38.66 15.37
C PRO A 61 4.45 -38.59 15.92
N PRO A 62 4.69 -38.43 17.25
CA PRO A 62 6.04 -38.43 17.81
C PRO A 62 6.83 -39.73 17.61
N LEU A 63 6.17 -40.90 17.51
CA LEU A 63 6.82 -42.19 17.25
C LEU A 63 7.47 -42.25 15.86
N TYR A 64 6.92 -41.50 14.91
CA TYR A 64 7.33 -41.49 13.50
C TYR A 64 8.10 -40.23 13.10
N ARG A 65 8.31 -39.28 14.04
CA ARG A 65 9.05 -38.02 13.82
C ARG A 65 10.55 -38.13 14.05
N LYS A 66 11.08 -39.23 14.59
CA LYS A 66 12.50 -39.34 14.95
C LYS A 66 13.36 -39.98 13.85
N SER A 67 13.86 -39.14 12.95
CA SER A 67 15.06 -39.41 12.14
C SER A 67 15.85 -38.09 11.96
N SER A 68 17.11 -37.90 12.36
CA SER A 68 18.09 -38.56 13.26
C SER A 68 19.29 -37.58 13.40
N PRO A 69 20.06 -37.51 14.51
CA PRO A 69 21.29 -36.69 14.55
C PRO A 69 22.49 -37.28 13.76
N ALA A 70 22.43 -38.54 13.29
CA ALA A 70 23.58 -39.23 12.68
C ALA A 70 23.16 -40.30 11.65
N SER A 71 22.09 -40.04 10.90
CA SER A 71 21.31 -40.97 10.04
C SER A 71 22.08 -42.18 9.47
N ASN A 72 21.56 -43.40 9.72
CA ASN A 72 22.02 -44.64 9.08
C ASN A 72 20.81 -45.51 8.66
N TYR A 73 19.94 -44.97 7.79
CA TYR A 73 18.80 -45.62 7.10
C TYR A 73 17.55 -45.89 7.98
N ASP A 74 16.30 -45.83 7.50
CA ASP A 74 15.73 -45.47 6.19
C ASP A 74 14.40 -44.74 6.48
N GLU A 75 14.14 -43.52 5.99
CA GLU A 75 12.78 -42.93 6.02
C GLU A 75 12.46 -42.18 4.71
N TYR A 76 11.30 -42.51 4.13
CA TYR A 76 10.86 -42.13 2.79
C TYR A 76 9.66 -41.17 2.89
N TYR A 77 9.73 -40.05 2.17
CA TYR A 77 8.62 -39.12 2.02
C TYR A 77 8.16 -39.14 0.55
N ILE A 78 6.94 -39.62 0.29
CA ILE A 78 6.23 -39.32 -0.95
C ILE A 78 5.26 -38.19 -0.61
N VAL A 79 5.72 -36.95 -0.85
CA VAL A 79 4.86 -35.79 -0.99
C VAL A 79 4.60 -35.66 -2.48
N HIS A 80 3.33 -35.76 -2.90
CA HIS A 80 2.97 -35.45 -4.28
C HIS A 80 3.40 -34.02 -4.59
N ALA A 81 4.27 -33.86 -5.59
CA ALA A 81 4.68 -32.56 -6.07
C ALA A 81 3.51 -31.86 -6.76
N GLU A 82 3.22 -30.64 -6.33
CA GLU A 82 2.52 -29.65 -7.14
C GLU A 82 3.21 -29.53 -8.51
N GLY A 83 2.41 -29.59 -9.58
CA GLY A 83 2.81 -29.22 -10.93
C GLY A 83 3.62 -30.26 -11.71
N PHE A 84 2.94 -31.08 -12.52
CA PHE A 84 3.05 -31.14 -14.00
C PHE A 84 2.23 -32.33 -14.58
N LYS A 85 1.67 -32.12 -15.79
CA LYS A 85 0.83 -33.02 -16.63
C LYS A 85 1.26 -34.51 -16.61
N PRO A 86 0.33 -35.49 -16.60
CA PRO A 86 -0.83 -35.63 -17.49
C PRO A 86 -2.16 -35.10 -16.89
N PRO A 87 -3.24 -34.98 -17.68
CA PRO A 87 -4.53 -34.55 -17.14
C PRO A 87 -5.02 -35.60 -16.13
N HIS A 88 -5.23 -35.14 -14.90
CA HIS A 88 -5.96 -35.86 -13.86
C HIS A 88 -7.14 -35.00 -13.44
N ASP A 89 -8.26 -35.62 -13.02
CA ASP A 89 -9.50 -34.89 -12.70
C ASP A 89 -9.37 -33.99 -11.45
N VAL A 90 -8.40 -34.28 -10.59
CA VAL A 90 -8.02 -33.45 -9.44
C VAL A 90 -7.39 -32.17 -9.99
N LYS A 91 -7.95 -30.98 -9.83
CA LYS A 91 -7.20 -29.76 -10.21
C LYS A 91 -6.07 -29.61 -9.17
N THR A 92 -4.85 -29.22 -9.56
CA THR A 92 -3.67 -29.23 -8.67
C THR A 92 -3.93 -28.55 -7.32
N GLY A 93 -4.16 -29.28 -6.23
CA GLY A 93 -4.50 -28.75 -4.91
C GLY A 93 -5.95 -29.09 -4.53
N PHE A 94 -6.13 -29.64 -3.31
CA PHE A 94 -7.43 -30.05 -2.80
C PHE A 94 -8.45 -28.89 -2.86
N ASP A 95 -9.66 -29.14 -3.35
CA ASP A 95 -10.75 -28.18 -3.23
C ASP A 95 -11.31 -28.13 -1.79
N PHE A 96 -12.19 -27.18 -1.46
CA PHE A 96 -12.70 -27.02 -0.08
C PHE A 96 -13.47 -28.24 0.42
N THR A 97 -14.16 -28.94 -0.48
CA THR A 97 -14.88 -30.17 -0.16
C THR A 97 -13.88 -31.26 0.18
N GLU A 98 -12.85 -31.45 -0.65
CA GLU A 98 -11.77 -32.41 -0.42
C GLU A 98 -10.95 -32.07 0.86
N LEU A 99 -10.64 -30.79 1.12
CA LEU A 99 -9.97 -30.37 2.36
C LEU A 99 -10.83 -30.64 3.59
N ARG A 100 -12.15 -30.40 3.51
CA ARG A 100 -13.08 -30.72 4.59
C ARG A 100 -13.22 -32.24 4.74
N GLU A 101 -13.26 -33.00 3.67
CA GLU A 101 -13.29 -34.47 3.70
C GLU A 101 -12.02 -35.04 4.32
N VAL A 102 -10.85 -34.50 3.96
CA VAL A 102 -9.55 -34.85 4.56
C VAL A 102 -9.53 -34.46 6.03
N ALA A 103 -9.93 -33.23 6.39
CA ALA A 103 -9.97 -32.77 7.77
C ALA A 103 -10.96 -33.58 8.62
N THR A 104 -12.10 -33.96 8.04
CA THR A 104 -13.13 -34.79 8.69
C THR A 104 -12.64 -36.22 8.85
N ALA A 105 -11.97 -36.78 7.83
CA ALA A 105 -11.37 -38.10 7.90
C ALA A 105 -10.26 -38.15 8.96
N VAL A 106 -9.37 -37.16 8.98
CA VAL A 106 -8.32 -37.01 10.00
C VAL A 106 -8.94 -36.81 11.39
N GLY A 107 -9.99 -35.99 11.49
CA GLY A 107 -10.73 -35.77 12.74
C GLY A 107 -11.33 -37.07 13.27
N ASN A 108 -12.05 -37.81 12.42
CA ASN A 108 -12.65 -39.11 12.75
C ASN A 108 -11.59 -40.14 13.19
N ILE A 109 -10.47 -40.22 12.47
CA ILE A 109 -9.34 -41.11 12.78
C ILE A 109 -8.76 -40.83 14.17
N LEU A 110 -8.70 -39.54 14.54
CA LEU A 110 -8.06 -39.09 15.78
C LEU A 110 -9.03 -38.88 16.93
N GLY A 111 -10.32 -39.12 16.73
CA GLY A 111 -11.35 -38.75 17.69
C GLY A 111 -11.36 -37.25 17.99
N LEU A 112 -10.91 -36.42 17.05
CA LEU A 112 -10.95 -34.98 17.14
C LEU A 112 -12.29 -34.50 16.58
N GLU A 113 -13.03 -33.73 17.36
CA GLU A 113 -14.09 -32.90 16.81
C GLU A 113 -13.42 -31.76 16.05
N LEU A 114 -13.72 -31.63 14.75
CA LEU A 114 -13.42 -30.40 14.04
C LEU A 114 -14.20 -29.31 14.76
N SER A 115 -13.50 -28.42 15.47
CA SER A 115 -14.16 -27.28 16.08
C SER A 115 -14.84 -26.50 14.98
N CYS A 116 -16.16 -26.35 15.02
CA CYS A 116 -16.89 -25.31 14.28
C CYS A 116 -16.50 -23.88 14.75
N GLY A 117 -15.39 -23.76 15.48
CA GLY A 117 -14.94 -22.57 16.13
C GLY A 117 -14.77 -21.49 15.08
N GLN A 118 -15.60 -20.46 15.19
CA GLN A 118 -15.38 -19.20 14.51
C GLN A 118 -14.00 -18.70 14.95
N THR A 119 -12.97 -19.03 14.17
CA THR A 119 -11.58 -18.57 14.33
C THR A 119 -11.53 -17.06 14.32
N LEU A 120 -12.49 -16.45 13.61
CA LEU A 120 -12.69 -15.04 13.51
C LEU A 120 -14.10 -14.70 14.01
N ALA A 121 -14.18 -13.89 15.05
CA ALA A 121 -15.44 -13.27 15.47
C ALA A 121 -15.65 -11.99 14.65
N PRO A 122 -16.75 -11.84 13.92
CA PRO A 122 -17.01 -10.61 13.20
C PRO A 122 -17.15 -9.45 14.20
N ASP A 123 -16.42 -8.37 13.92
CA ASP A 123 -16.71 -7.07 14.52
C ASP A 123 -17.93 -6.52 13.78
N GLU A 124 -19.11 -6.98 14.17
CA GLU A 124 -20.38 -6.36 13.79
C GLU A 124 -20.56 -5.14 14.69
N PRO A 125 -20.19 -3.91 14.26
CA PRO A 125 -20.62 -2.75 15.01
C PRO A 125 -22.14 -2.82 15.12
N ALA A 126 -22.69 -2.56 16.31
CA ALA A 126 -24.12 -2.67 16.64
C ALA A 126 -25.09 -1.85 15.74
N TYR A 127 -24.60 -1.22 14.68
CA TYR A 127 -25.33 -0.38 13.76
C TYR A 127 -25.01 -0.76 12.30
N HIS A 128 -25.50 -1.92 11.89
CA HIS A 128 -25.69 -2.30 10.48
C HIS A 128 -26.70 -1.44 9.71
N THR A 129 -27.09 -0.27 10.23
CA THR A 129 -27.89 0.66 9.46
C THR A 129 -26.98 1.67 8.79
N ARG A 130 -27.25 1.95 7.51
CA ARG A 130 -26.71 3.08 6.71
C ARG A 130 -27.01 4.47 7.34
N LEU A 131 -27.35 4.54 8.63
CA LEU A 131 -27.72 5.73 9.36
C LEU A 131 -26.45 6.38 9.95
N LYS A 132 -25.97 7.38 9.21
CA LYS A 132 -25.01 8.43 9.61
C LYS A 132 -23.60 7.95 9.98
N ARG A 133 -22.84 7.49 8.98
CA ARG A 133 -21.38 7.53 9.07
C ARG A 133 -20.88 8.99 9.24
N PRO A 134 -19.83 9.25 10.02
CA PRO A 134 -19.08 10.49 10.07
C PRO A 134 -18.58 10.89 8.69
N LEU A 135 -18.53 12.19 8.42
CA LEU A 135 -18.14 12.71 7.11
C LEU A 135 -16.70 12.34 6.73
N ILE A 136 -15.78 12.22 7.69
CA ILE A 136 -14.41 11.76 7.45
C ILE A 136 -14.35 10.34 6.85
N MET A 137 -15.39 9.52 7.04
CA MET A 137 -15.51 8.17 6.46
C MET A 137 -16.19 8.16 5.09
N TYR A 138 -16.41 9.33 4.46
CA TYR A 138 -17.02 9.41 3.14
C TYR A 138 -15.90 9.35 2.10
N LYS A 139 -16.19 8.69 0.98
CA LYS A 139 -15.48 8.91 -0.29
C LYS A 139 -16.19 9.97 -1.11
N ILE A 140 -15.53 10.46 -2.16
CA ILE A 140 -16.10 11.52 -3.02
C ILE A 140 -17.46 11.13 -3.62
N SER A 141 -17.68 9.87 -4.01
CA SER A 141 -19.00 9.39 -4.46
C SER A 141 -20.07 9.40 -3.38
N ASP A 142 -19.73 9.12 -2.12
CA ASP A 142 -20.69 9.19 -1.01
C ASP A 142 -21.15 10.64 -0.81
N VAL A 143 -20.24 11.61 -0.92
CA VAL A 143 -20.58 13.05 -0.86
C VAL A 143 -21.44 13.45 -2.05
N HIS A 144 -21.10 12.99 -3.26
CA HIS A 144 -21.85 13.27 -4.48
C HIS A 144 -23.32 12.84 -4.36
N ASP A 145 -23.56 11.64 -3.83
CA ASP A 145 -24.89 11.04 -3.75
C ASP A 145 -25.66 11.50 -2.51
N LYS A 146 -24.99 12.12 -1.52
CA LYS A 146 -25.62 12.61 -0.29
C LYS A 146 -26.55 13.78 -0.56
N GLN A 147 -27.76 13.68 0.00
CA GLN A 147 -28.66 14.82 0.18
C GLN A 147 -28.47 15.42 1.58
N PHE A 148 -27.79 16.55 1.64
CA PHE A 148 -27.58 17.34 2.86
C PHE A 148 -28.82 18.18 3.22
N VAL A 149 -29.55 18.66 2.20
CA VAL A 149 -30.76 19.47 2.37
C VAL A 149 -31.97 18.61 1.99
N LYS A 150 -32.79 18.28 2.99
CA LYS A 150 -34.04 17.53 2.76
C LYS A 150 -34.99 18.37 1.92
N LYS A 151 -35.75 17.72 1.03
CA LYS A 151 -36.81 18.37 0.27
C LYS A 151 -37.90 18.85 1.23
N THR A 152 -38.13 20.15 1.28
CA THR A 152 -39.29 20.79 1.93
C THR A 152 -40.40 21.03 0.91
N PHE A 153 -41.62 21.26 1.37
CA PHE A 153 -42.75 21.60 0.49
C PHE A 153 -42.50 22.88 -0.32
N ASP A 154 -41.65 23.77 0.17
CA ASP A 154 -41.36 25.08 -0.42
C ASP A 154 -40.37 25.03 -1.60
N TYR A 155 -39.64 23.92 -1.78
CA TYR A 155 -38.63 23.81 -2.83
C TYR A 155 -39.12 22.99 -4.03
N THR A 156 -38.94 23.57 -5.23
CA THR A 156 -39.01 22.81 -6.47
C THR A 156 -37.89 21.75 -6.52
N LYS A 157 -38.01 20.77 -7.42
CA LYS A 157 -36.96 19.74 -7.60
C LYS A 157 -35.61 20.36 -7.98
N GLN A 158 -35.63 21.38 -8.85
CA GLN A 158 -34.42 22.09 -9.27
C GLN A 158 -33.81 22.90 -8.12
N GLU A 159 -34.65 23.58 -7.33
CA GLU A 159 -34.17 24.32 -6.15
C GLU A 159 -33.50 23.39 -5.14
N ASN A 160 -34.13 22.25 -4.83
CA ASN A 160 -33.53 21.28 -3.92
C ASN A 160 -32.21 20.69 -4.45
N GLN A 161 -32.09 20.46 -5.76
CA GLN A 161 -30.82 20.04 -6.38
C GLN A 161 -29.74 21.10 -6.22
N ARG A 162 -30.09 22.38 -6.43
CA ARG A 162 -29.18 23.52 -6.26
C ARG A 162 -28.73 23.67 -4.81
N GLN A 163 -29.64 23.59 -3.84
CA GLN A 163 -29.30 23.65 -2.41
C GLN A 163 -28.36 22.51 -1.98
N ASN A 164 -28.62 21.29 -2.46
CA ASN A 164 -27.72 20.17 -2.18
C ASN A 164 -26.34 20.33 -2.83
N GLN A 165 -26.28 20.91 -4.02
CA GLN A 165 -25.03 21.24 -4.68
C GLN A 165 -24.23 22.27 -3.87
N LEU A 166 -24.87 23.35 -3.43
CA LEU A 166 -24.25 24.38 -2.59
C LEU A 166 -23.74 23.80 -1.26
N ALA A 167 -24.50 22.90 -0.63
CA ALA A 167 -24.07 22.21 0.59
C ALA A 167 -22.81 21.35 0.37
N ARG A 168 -22.72 20.62 -0.76
CA ARG A 168 -21.53 19.84 -1.14
C ARG A 168 -20.32 20.75 -1.42
N GLN A 169 -20.54 21.85 -2.13
CA GLN A 169 -19.52 22.86 -2.39
C GLN A 169 -18.99 23.45 -1.08
N GLN A 170 -19.88 23.83 -0.16
CA GLN A 170 -19.51 24.37 1.15
C GLN A 170 -18.67 23.38 1.96
N LEU A 171 -19.05 22.09 1.95
CA LEU A 171 -18.28 21.02 2.61
C LEU A 171 -16.83 20.96 2.09
N ILE A 172 -16.64 20.95 0.76
CA ILE A 172 -15.30 20.90 0.17
C ILE A 172 -14.48 22.15 0.47
N VAL A 173 -15.09 23.33 0.38
CA VAL A 173 -14.41 24.59 0.65
C VAL A 173 -13.95 24.66 2.11
N GLN A 174 -14.81 24.26 3.05
CA GLN A 174 -14.45 24.20 4.48
C GLN A 174 -13.34 23.17 4.74
N ALA A 175 -13.40 22.02 4.07
CA ALA A 175 -12.38 20.99 4.20
C ALA A 175 -11.02 21.45 3.63
N LEU A 176 -11.00 22.17 2.50
CA LEU A 176 -9.79 22.80 1.96
C LEU A 176 -9.26 23.91 2.87
N GLN A 177 -10.12 24.79 3.38
CA GLN A 177 -9.73 25.83 4.33
C GLN A 177 -9.10 25.23 5.58
N ARG A 178 -9.67 24.15 6.13
CA ARG A 178 -9.10 23.42 7.26
C ARG A 178 -7.71 22.87 6.93
N ALA A 179 -7.58 22.14 5.82
CA ALA A 179 -6.34 21.50 5.38
C ALA A 179 -5.21 22.51 5.11
N THR A 180 -5.55 23.72 4.67
CA THR A 180 -4.60 24.79 4.31
C THR A 180 -4.39 25.81 5.43
N GLY A 181 -4.99 25.61 6.60
CA GLY A 181 -4.91 26.60 7.69
C GLY A 181 -5.54 27.95 7.35
N GLY A 182 -6.54 27.96 6.45
CA GLY A 182 -7.27 29.15 6.01
C GLY A 182 -6.64 29.89 4.84
N GLN A 183 -5.51 29.42 4.29
CA GLN A 183 -4.90 30.04 3.11
C GLN A 183 -5.75 29.85 1.85
N ALA A 184 -5.74 30.84 0.96
CA ALA A 184 -6.35 30.70 -0.36
C ALA A 184 -5.65 29.61 -1.18
N VAL A 185 -6.36 28.97 -2.10
CA VAL A 185 -5.83 27.92 -2.98
C VAL A 185 -5.85 28.40 -4.43
N SER A 186 -4.70 28.39 -5.12
CA SER A 186 -4.62 28.61 -6.56
C SER A 186 -4.32 27.28 -7.27
N ILE A 187 -5.17 26.90 -8.23
CA ILE A 187 -5.02 25.68 -9.05
C ILE A 187 -4.55 26.10 -10.45
N LEU A 188 -3.30 25.79 -10.78
CA LEU A 188 -2.70 26.12 -12.06
C LEU A 188 -2.83 24.93 -13.02
N LEU A 189 -3.37 25.18 -14.22
CA LEU A 189 -3.61 24.17 -15.24
C LEU A 189 -2.68 24.38 -16.44
N PHE A 190 -1.74 23.46 -16.63
CA PHE A 190 -0.79 23.46 -17.74
C PHE A 190 -1.13 22.34 -18.72
N TRP A 191 -1.28 22.73 -19.98
CA TRP A 191 -1.82 21.90 -21.05
C TRP A 191 -0.98 22.03 -22.32
N TYR A 192 -0.92 20.96 -23.10
CA TYR A 192 -0.29 20.89 -24.41
C TYR A 192 -1.32 20.86 -25.55
N ASN A 193 -2.51 20.29 -25.32
CA ASN A 193 -3.61 20.33 -26.28
C ASN A 193 -4.93 20.84 -25.67
N ASP A 194 -5.78 21.38 -26.52
CA ASP A 194 -7.04 22.03 -26.12
C ASP A 194 -8.05 21.07 -25.49
N VAL A 195 -8.09 19.82 -25.96
CA VAL A 195 -8.97 18.78 -25.42
C VAL A 195 -8.63 18.50 -23.96
N THR A 196 -7.34 18.45 -23.63
CA THR A 196 -6.87 18.27 -22.26
C THR A 196 -7.18 19.50 -21.43
N ARG A 197 -6.93 20.72 -21.93
CA ARG A 197 -7.31 21.97 -21.24
C ARG A 197 -8.78 21.98 -20.80
N LYS A 198 -9.70 21.75 -21.74
CA LYS A 198 -11.15 21.73 -21.47
C LYS A 198 -11.51 20.66 -20.45
N THR A 199 -10.94 19.46 -20.59
CA THR A 199 -11.19 18.36 -19.65
C THR A 199 -10.68 18.68 -18.25
N GLN A 200 -9.48 19.24 -18.13
CA GLN A 200 -8.89 19.61 -16.85
C GLN A 200 -9.81 20.58 -16.09
N LYS A 201 -10.26 21.64 -16.76
CA LYS A 201 -11.20 22.61 -16.18
C LYS A 201 -12.52 21.96 -15.75
N GLN A 202 -13.11 21.13 -16.60
CA GLN A 202 -14.36 20.44 -16.32
C GLN A 202 -14.24 19.53 -15.09
N GLU A 203 -13.17 18.75 -14.98
CA GLU A 203 -12.97 17.86 -13.84
C GLU A 203 -12.61 18.63 -12.55
N VAL A 204 -12.00 19.82 -12.63
CA VAL A 204 -11.86 20.71 -11.46
C VAL A 204 -13.22 21.20 -10.96
N HIS A 205 -14.13 21.61 -11.85
CA HIS A 205 -15.52 21.95 -11.47
C HIS A 205 -16.18 20.77 -10.76
N ARG A 206 -16.09 19.56 -11.32
CA ARG A 206 -16.67 18.34 -10.74
C ARG A 206 -16.09 18.02 -9.36
N ALA A 207 -14.76 18.14 -9.21
CA ALA A 207 -14.07 17.89 -7.95
C ALA A 207 -14.44 18.91 -6.85
N LEU A 208 -14.93 20.10 -7.22
CA LEU A 208 -15.42 21.12 -6.29
C LEU A 208 -16.96 21.17 -6.18
N PHE A 209 -17.66 20.19 -6.78
CA PHE A 209 -19.13 20.13 -6.88
C PHE A 209 -19.79 21.36 -7.53
N LEU A 210 -19.09 22.01 -8.46
CA LEU A 210 -19.57 23.17 -9.20
C LEU A 210 -20.28 22.77 -10.49
N GLY A 211 -21.28 23.57 -10.87
CA GLY A 211 -21.90 23.54 -12.19
C GLY A 211 -20.93 24.16 -13.20
N GLU A 212 -21.13 23.88 -14.49
CA GLU A 212 -20.22 24.31 -15.56
C GLU A 212 -20.03 25.85 -15.63
N HIS A 213 -21.02 26.61 -15.19
CA HIS A 213 -21.02 28.07 -15.19
C HIS A 213 -21.02 28.68 -13.80
N ASP A 214 -20.91 27.86 -12.74
CA ASP A 214 -20.79 28.39 -11.39
C ASP A 214 -19.45 29.13 -11.23
N PRO A 215 -19.41 30.27 -10.52
CA PRO A 215 -18.16 30.94 -10.22
C PRO A 215 -17.29 30.10 -9.29
N TRP A 216 -15.97 30.32 -9.33
CA TRP A 216 -15.07 29.70 -8.38
C TRP A 216 -15.39 30.13 -6.93
N PRO A 217 -15.35 29.23 -5.95
CA PRO A 217 -15.62 29.55 -4.56
C PRO A 217 -14.65 30.61 -4.02
N ALA A 218 -15.09 31.38 -3.01
CA ALA A 218 -14.23 32.32 -2.32
C ALA A 218 -12.98 31.62 -1.75
N GLY A 219 -11.80 32.21 -1.95
CA GLY A 219 -10.53 31.64 -1.55
C GLY A 219 -9.99 30.54 -2.47
N ILE A 220 -10.67 30.22 -3.58
CA ILE A 220 -10.16 29.30 -4.61
C ILE A 220 -10.07 30.04 -5.94
N GLU A 221 -8.88 29.98 -6.55
CA GLU A 221 -8.59 30.56 -7.87
C GLU A 221 -8.13 29.45 -8.82
N VAL A 222 -8.59 29.47 -10.07
CA VAL A 222 -8.11 28.54 -11.11
C VAL A 222 -7.47 29.35 -12.24
N ILE A 223 -6.20 29.06 -12.52
CA ILE A 223 -5.39 29.79 -13.50
C ILE A 223 -5.01 28.83 -14.63
N GLU A 224 -5.54 29.08 -15.82
CA GLU A 224 -5.18 28.34 -17.02
C GLU A 224 -3.93 28.97 -17.66
N ALA A 225 -2.92 28.17 -17.99
CA ALA A 225 -1.77 28.67 -18.73
C ALA A 225 -2.25 29.33 -20.06
N PRO A 226 -1.77 30.55 -20.39
CA PRO A 226 -2.32 31.32 -21.51
C PRO A 226 -2.00 30.70 -22.87
N THR A 227 -0.91 29.94 -22.94
CA THR A 227 -0.44 29.24 -24.14
C THR A 227 -0.18 27.77 -23.84
N PRO A 228 -0.22 26.88 -24.86
CA PRO A 228 0.19 25.49 -24.68
C PRO A 228 1.64 25.41 -24.17
N ILE A 229 1.95 24.35 -23.42
CA ILE A 229 3.31 24.07 -22.96
C ILE A 229 4.24 23.96 -24.17
N PRO A 230 5.34 24.74 -24.22
CA PRO A 230 6.34 24.67 -25.28
C PRO A 230 6.85 23.24 -25.50
N ALA A 231 6.92 22.81 -26.77
CA ALA A 231 7.38 21.47 -27.12
C ALA A 231 8.80 21.15 -26.61
N THR A 232 9.66 22.17 -26.49
CA THR A 232 11.02 22.06 -25.95
C THR A 232 11.05 21.67 -24.48
N LEU A 233 10.05 22.07 -23.68
CA LEU A 233 9.92 21.67 -22.27
C LEU A 233 9.45 20.22 -22.12
N LEU A 234 8.62 19.76 -23.06
CA LEU A 234 8.08 18.39 -23.10
C LEU A 234 9.04 17.37 -23.72
N ALA A 235 10.07 17.82 -24.44
CA ALA A 235 11.09 16.95 -25.02
C ALA A 235 11.88 16.23 -23.91
N PRO A 236 12.29 14.96 -24.14
CA PRO A 236 13.17 14.21 -23.23
C PRO A 236 14.44 14.96 -22.84
N LEU A 237 15.12 14.49 -21.78
CA LEU A 237 16.42 15.04 -21.42
C LEU A 237 17.42 14.85 -22.57
N ASP A 238 18.14 15.92 -22.89
CA ASP A 238 19.07 15.98 -24.01
C ASP A 238 20.27 15.04 -23.78
N SER A 239 20.44 14.07 -24.68
CA SER A 239 21.60 13.17 -24.69
C SER A 239 22.86 13.83 -25.26
N GLY A 240 22.78 15.07 -25.73
CA GLY A 240 23.87 15.78 -26.38
C GLY A 240 24.34 15.00 -27.60
N SER A 241 25.65 14.78 -27.71
CA SER A 241 26.24 13.98 -28.78
C SER A 241 26.21 12.46 -28.53
N LEU A 242 25.69 11.99 -27.39
CA LEU A 242 25.64 10.56 -27.05
C LEU A 242 24.43 9.90 -27.71
N ASN A 243 24.63 8.70 -28.26
CA ASN A 243 23.54 7.89 -28.78
C ASN A 243 22.93 7.03 -27.65
N PRO A 244 21.63 7.18 -27.32
CA PRO A 244 20.97 6.37 -26.30
C PRO A 244 21.05 4.85 -26.57
N GLN A 245 21.15 4.45 -27.84
CA GLN A 245 21.19 3.03 -28.23
C GLN A 245 22.51 2.34 -27.87
N ASP A 246 23.57 3.09 -27.57
CA ASP A 246 24.88 2.53 -27.18
C ASP A 246 24.83 1.79 -25.83
N HIS A 247 23.79 2.01 -25.00
CA HIS A 247 23.51 1.19 -23.81
C HIS A 247 23.33 -0.30 -24.12
N TYR A 248 22.89 -0.63 -25.34
CA TYR A 248 22.52 -1.99 -25.76
C TYR A 248 23.54 -2.60 -26.74
N LYS A 249 24.70 -1.96 -26.94
CA LYS A 249 25.74 -2.42 -27.87
C LYS A 249 26.34 -3.76 -27.40
N LYS A 250 26.06 -4.84 -28.16
CA LYS A 250 26.46 -6.22 -27.79
C LYS A 250 27.98 -6.41 -27.71
N ASN A 251 28.74 -5.81 -28.62
CA ASN A 251 30.18 -6.05 -28.77
C ASN A 251 31.08 -5.01 -28.05
N ALA A 252 30.54 -4.21 -27.13
CA ALA A 252 31.33 -3.25 -26.36
C ALA A 252 32.11 -3.95 -25.24
N THR A 253 33.40 -3.64 -25.13
CA THR A 253 34.27 -4.07 -24.02
C THR A 253 33.78 -3.48 -22.69
N TYR A 254 34.19 -4.09 -21.57
CA TYR A 254 33.85 -3.58 -20.23
C TYR A 254 34.32 -2.12 -20.02
N ALA A 255 35.53 -1.79 -20.48
CA ALA A 255 36.08 -0.45 -20.37
C ALA A 255 35.27 0.59 -21.15
N GLU A 256 34.83 0.25 -22.38
CA GLU A 256 33.97 1.12 -23.18
C GLU A 256 32.60 1.32 -22.53
N ARG A 257 31.99 0.25 -22.01
CA ARG A 257 30.70 0.34 -21.29
C ARG A 257 30.82 1.24 -20.07
N LYS A 258 31.86 1.07 -19.26
CA LYS A 258 32.10 1.91 -18.07
C LYS A 258 32.32 3.38 -18.44
N LYS A 259 33.10 3.65 -19.51
CA LYS A 259 33.34 5.00 -20.02
C LYS A 259 32.05 5.65 -20.51
N PHE A 260 31.26 4.94 -21.32
CA PHE A 260 29.97 5.43 -21.82
C PHE A 260 28.99 5.69 -20.67
N GLN A 261 28.86 4.77 -19.71
CA GLN A 261 28.00 4.95 -18.54
C GLN A 261 28.38 6.18 -17.71
N LYS A 262 29.68 6.47 -17.55
CA LYS A 262 30.14 7.70 -16.89
C LYS A 262 29.72 8.95 -17.68
N LEU A 263 30.04 9.02 -18.96
CA LEU A 263 29.67 10.14 -19.83
C LEU A 263 28.15 10.36 -19.89
N TRP A 264 27.39 9.28 -19.99
CA TRP A 264 25.94 9.30 -20.00
C TRP A 264 25.37 9.85 -18.69
N ARG A 265 25.87 9.37 -17.54
CA ARG A 265 25.46 9.90 -16.21
C ARG A 265 25.73 11.40 -16.12
N ASP A 266 26.92 11.85 -16.51
CA ASP A 266 27.30 13.27 -16.44
C ASP A 266 26.43 14.13 -17.38
N GLN A 267 26.14 13.65 -18.59
CA GLN A 267 25.23 14.33 -19.52
C GLN A 267 23.79 14.40 -18.99
N MET A 268 23.25 13.30 -18.46
CA MET A 268 21.90 13.28 -17.89
C MET A 268 21.77 14.23 -16.69
N ARG A 269 22.80 14.34 -15.85
CA ARG A 269 22.83 15.32 -14.73
C ARG A 269 22.77 16.76 -15.24
N ARG A 270 23.55 17.11 -16.27
CA ARG A 270 23.49 18.44 -16.91
C ARG A 270 22.11 18.72 -17.49
N ALA A 271 21.64 17.83 -18.37
CA ALA A 271 20.33 17.96 -19.01
C ALA A 271 19.18 18.05 -18.00
N PHE A 272 19.26 17.32 -16.88
CA PHE A 272 18.29 17.39 -15.79
C PHE A 272 18.27 18.77 -15.12
N ARG A 273 19.44 19.35 -14.82
CA ARG A 273 19.55 20.71 -14.24
C ARG A 273 19.01 21.77 -15.20
N ASP A 274 19.41 21.70 -16.47
CA ASP A 274 18.97 22.64 -17.50
C ASP A 274 17.45 22.55 -17.71
N LYS A 275 16.92 21.33 -17.79
CA LYS A 275 15.47 21.08 -17.89
C LYS A 275 14.73 21.58 -16.66
N THR A 276 15.27 21.36 -15.45
CA THR A 276 14.69 21.87 -14.20
C THR A 276 14.60 23.40 -14.25
N LYS A 277 15.67 24.09 -14.64
CA LYS A 277 15.68 25.54 -14.72
C LYS A 277 14.71 26.07 -15.78
N ALA A 278 14.67 25.46 -16.96
CA ALA A 278 13.73 25.86 -18.01
C ALA A 278 12.27 25.72 -17.56
N TRP A 279 11.94 24.64 -16.83
CA TRP A 279 10.61 24.48 -16.22
C TRP A 279 10.36 25.49 -15.10
N GLU A 280 11.35 25.76 -14.25
CA GLU A 280 11.23 26.76 -13.18
C GLU A 280 10.91 28.14 -13.75
N ASP A 281 11.66 28.59 -14.77
CA ASP A 281 11.47 29.89 -15.40
C ASP A 281 10.09 29.99 -16.09
N TYR A 282 9.65 28.92 -16.75
CA TYR A 282 8.30 28.85 -17.36
C TYR A 282 7.18 28.90 -16.32
N LEU A 283 7.23 28.07 -15.28
CA LEU A 283 6.22 28.04 -14.22
C LEU A 283 6.13 29.41 -13.53
N ARG A 284 7.28 30.01 -13.18
CA ARG A 284 7.36 31.32 -12.52
C ARG A 284 6.71 32.43 -13.34
N SER A 285 6.76 32.37 -14.67
CA SER A 285 6.15 33.37 -15.55
C SER A 285 4.61 33.40 -15.51
N ILE A 286 3.98 32.33 -15.04
CA ILE A 286 2.52 32.16 -15.00
C ILE A 286 1.98 32.19 -13.55
N MET A 287 2.87 32.14 -12.56
CA MET A 287 2.47 32.12 -11.15
C MET A 287 1.75 33.41 -10.73
N PRO A 288 0.66 33.31 -9.95
CA PRO A 288 0.01 34.48 -9.41
C PRO A 288 0.90 35.16 -8.35
N ALA A 289 0.78 36.49 -8.26
CA ALA A 289 1.47 37.28 -7.24
C ALA A 289 0.93 37.04 -5.82
N SER A 290 -0.30 36.53 -5.69
CA SER A 290 -0.93 36.23 -4.42
C SER A 290 -0.16 35.15 -3.65
N GLN A 291 -0.07 35.32 -2.33
CA GLN A 291 0.38 34.27 -1.42
C GLN A 291 -0.81 33.33 -1.18
N SER A 292 -0.83 32.25 -1.95
CA SER A 292 -1.82 31.17 -1.88
C SER A 292 -1.11 29.82 -1.84
N TYR A 293 -1.82 28.79 -1.41
CA TYR A 293 -1.43 27.42 -1.61
C TYR A 293 -1.59 27.04 -3.07
N ARG A 294 -0.51 26.61 -3.73
CA ARG A 294 -0.49 26.45 -5.18
C ARG A 294 -0.48 24.99 -5.57
N LEU A 295 -1.58 24.55 -6.15
CA LEU A 295 -1.72 23.25 -6.81
C LEU A 295 -1.40 23.40 -8.28
N VAL A 296 -0.69 22.45 -8.88
CA VAL A 296 -0.37 22.47 -10.31
C VAL A 296 -0.65 21.14 -10.98
N LEU A 297 -1.44 21.16 -12.06
CA LEU A 297 -1.68 20.02 -12.92
C LEU A 297 -0.92 20.21 -14.24
N ILE A 298 -0.01 19.29 -14.56
CA ILE A 298 0.86 19.38 -15.74
C ILE A 298 0.58 18.23 -16.70
N GLU A 299 0.18 18.56 -17.93
CA GLU A 299 0.14 17.59 -19.02
C GLU A 299 1.56 17.24 -19.50
N LEU A 300 1.95 15.98 -19.40
CA LEU A 300 3.21 15.42 -19.92
C LEU A 300 2.94 14.46 -21.08
N ARG A 301 3.78 14.51 -22.12
CA ARG A 301 3.73 13.53 -23.21
C ARG A 301 4.06 12.12 -22.70
N PRO A 302 3.42 11.06 -23.23
CA PRO A 302 3.84 9.69 -22.95
C PRO A 302 5.31 9.49 -23.34
N PHE A 303 6.08 8.83 -22.48
CA PHE A 303 7.48 8.56 -22.74
C PHE A 303 7.64 7.31 -23.61
N ASP A 304 8.26 7.46 -24.78
CA ASP A 304 8.52 6.35 -25.68
C ASP A 304 9.80 5.60 -25.27
N VAL A 305 9.62 4.53 -24.50
CA VAL A 305 10.71 3.65 -24.04
C VAL A 305 11.42 2.89 -25.17
N LYS A 306 10.86 2.86 -26.39
CA LYS A 306 11.53 2.26 -27.56
C LYS A 306 12.50 3.24 -28.20
N GLN A 307 12.16 4.52 -28.19
CA GLN A 307 12.96 5.57 -28.80
C GLN A 307 14.04 6.11 -27.85
N TYR A 308 13.72 6.23 -26.55
CA TYR A 308 14.55 6.90 -25.56
C TYR A 308 14.96 5.97 -24.42
N HIS A 309 16.14 6.21 -23.86
CA HIS A 309 16.58 5.49 -22.67
C HIS A 309 15.83 6.01 -21.43
N TYR A 310 15.42 5.12 -20.51
CA TYR A 310 14.53 5.48 -19.38
C TYR A 310 15.03 6.65 -18.51
N THR A 311 16.34 6.88 -18.42
CA THR A 311 16.89 8.02 -17.67
C THR A 311 16.68 9.37 -18.34
N GLN A 312 16.22 9.42 -19.60
CA GLN A 312 15.84 10.67 -20.28
C GLN A 312 14.45 11.19 -19.90
N HIS A 313 13.77 10.54 -18.96
CA HIS A 313 12.44 10.94 -18.50
C HIS A 313 12.47 12.28 -17.76
N ILE A 314 11.54 13.20 -18.08
CA ILE A 314 11.57 14.56 -17.55
C ILE A 314 10.82 14.76 -16.22
N LYS A 315 10.02 13.77 -15.77
CA LYS A 315 9.16 13.90 -14.57
C LYS A 315 9.92 14.39 -13.34
N GLY A 316 11.13 13.87 -13.10
CA GLY A 316 11.96 14.31 -11.98
C GLY A 316 12.35 15.78 -12.06
N ALA A 317 12.71 16.28 -13.24
CA ALA A 317 13.09 17.68 -13.45
C ALA A 317 11.88 18.61 -13.25
N VAL A 318 10.71 18.21 -13.76
CA VAL A 318 9.45 18.93 -13.55
C VAL A 318 9.07 18.96 -12.07
N ARG A 319 9.14 17.81 -11.36
CA ARG A 319 8.84 17.71 -9.93
C ARG A 319 9.80 18.58 -9.11
N ARG A 320 11.10 18.59 -9.43
CA ARG A 320 12.09 19.45 -8.79
C ARG A 320 11.81 20.94 -9.02
N ALA A 321 11.45 21.33 -10.23
CA ALA A 321 11.07 22.71 -10.53
C ALA A 321 9.83 23.14 -9.73
N CYS A 322 8.81 22.28 -9.66
CA CYS A 322 7.62 22.53 -8.84
C CYS A 322 7.97 22.67 -7.35
N ASN A 323 8.80 21.78 -6.82
CA ASN A 323 9.22 21.82 -5.42
C ASN A 323 9.98 23.10 -5.07
N LYS A 324 10.92 23.55 -5.92
CA LYS A 324 11.63 24.84 -5.75
C LYS A 324 10.72 26.07 -5.70
N LEU A 325 9.53 25.97 -6.30
CA LEU A 325 8.53 27.04 -6.37
C LEU A 325 7.42 26.87 -5.31
N GLY A 326 7.54 25.89 -4.42
CA GLY A 326 6.50 25.56 -3.43
C GLY A 326 5.18 25.09 -4.06
N LEU A 327 5.24 24.46 -5.24
CA LEU A 327 4.06 24.04 -5.99
C LEU A 327 3.73 22.57 -5.74
N ALA A 328 2.49 22.31 -5.34
CA ALA A 328 1.98 20.97 -5.20
C ALA A 328 1.57 20.37 -6.54
N SER A 329 2.40 19.51 -7.13
CA SER A 329 2.22 19.07 -8.52
C SER A 329 1.61 17.68 -8.67
N GLN A 330 0.74 17.54 -9.66
CA GLN A 330 0.32 16.27 -10.24
C GLN A 330 0.49 16.30 -11.76
N MET A 331 0.76 15.14 -12.36
CA MET A 331 0.98 15.03 -13.80
C MET A 331 -0.03 14.10 -14.45
N MET A 332 -0.43 14.43 -15.66
CA MET A 332 -1.34 13.60 -16.47
C MET A 332 -0.85 13.49 -17.91
N HIS A 333 -1.40 12.53 -18.65
CA HIS A 333 -1.14 12.38 -20.07
C HIS A 333 -2.23 13.04 -20.92
N PRO A 334 -1.91 13.37 -22.19
CA PRO A 334 -2.88 13.83 -23.17
C PRO A 334 -4.15 12.98 -23.20
N MET A 335 -5.29 13.66 -23.30
CA MET A 335 -6.60 13.00 -23.44
C MET A 335 -6.67 12.24 -24.75
N LYS A 336 -7.05 10.95 -24.70
CA LYS A 336 -7.31 10.16 -25.91
C LYS A 336 -8.76 10.32 -26.33
N GLN A 337 -8.97 10.64 -27.60
CA GLN A 337 -10.28 10.69 -28.22
C GLN A 337 -10.65 9.34 -28.86
N ASN A 338 -11.94 9.01 -28.91
CA ASN A 338 -12.49 7.90 -29.70
C ASN A 338 -12.56 8.29 -31.19
N LYS A 339 -13.10 7.40 -32.04
CA LYS A 339 -13.20 7.66 -33.49
C LYS A 339 -14.15 8.81 -33.80
N GLU A 340 -15.08 9.08 -32.89
CA GLU A 340 -16.11 10.12 -32.94
C GLU A 340 -15.58 11.48 -32.46
N GLY A 341 -14.31 11.57 -32.03
CA GLY A 341 -13.69 12.79 -31.53
C GLY A 341 -14.05 13.15 -30.08
N GLU A 342 -14.80 12.30 -29.39
CA GLU A 342 -15.11 12.46 -27.97
C GLU A 342 -14.00 11.91 -27.09
N VAL A 343 -13.83 12.49 -25.91
CA VAL A 343 -12.87 11.98 -24.93
C VAL A 343 -13.27 10.57 -24.48
N SER A 344 -12.36 9.62 -24.64
CA SER A 344 -12.57 8.25 -24.17
C SER A 344 -12.81 8.20 -22.66
N THR A 345 -13.78 7.39 -22.23
CA THR A 345 -14.16 7.26 -20.81
C THR A 345 -12.97 6.90 -19.91
N ALA A 346 -12.07 6.03 -20.38
CA ALA A 346 -10.87 5.66 -19.65
C ALA A 346 -9.92 6.85 -19.44
N SER A 347 -9.80 7.75 -20.43
CA SER A 347 -8.98 8.96 -20.27
C SER A 347 -9.67 9.96 -19.34
N GLN A 348 -11.00 10.08 -19.40
CA GLN A 348 -11.76 10.92 -18.48
C GLN A 348 -11.62 10.46 -17.02
N TYR A 349 -11.70 9.16 -16.74
CA TYR A 349 -11.46 8.62 -15.40
C TYR A 349 -10.03 8.90 -14.90
N ARG A 350 -9.02 8.83 -15.78
CA ARG A 350 -7.64 9.18 -15.40
C ARG A 350 -7.49 10.67 -15.08
N ALA A 351 -8.13 11.54 -15.85
CA ALA A 351 -8.14 12.98 -15.60
C ALA A 351 -8.81 13.29 -14.25
N ARG A 352 -9.98 12.69 -14.00
CA ARG A 352 -10.68 12.77 -12.72
C ARG A 352 -9.78 12.34 -11.57
N ASN A 353 -9.19 11.15 -11.65
CA ASN A 353 -8.30 10.64 -10.60
C ASN A 353 -7.11 11.58 -10.37
N ALA A 354 -6.49 12.12 -11.42
CA ALA A 354 -5.38 13.06 -11.28
C ALA A 354 -5.80 14.37 -10.59
N ILE A 355 -7.01 14.87 -10.85
CA ILE A 355 -7.52 16.10 -10.24
C ILE A 355 -7.97 15.87 -8.80
N THR A 356 -8.64 14.75 -8.51
CA THR A 356 -8.99 14.39 -7.13
C THR A 356 -7.72 14.14 -6.31
N ASP A 357 -6.71 13.48 -6.89
CA ASP A 357 -5.39 13.33 -6.26
C ASP A 357 -4.76 14.69 -5.93
N LEU A 358 -4.79 15.63 -6.88
CA LEU A 358 -4.25 16.97 -6.72
C LEU A 358 -5.00 17.82 -5.67
N ILE A 359 -6.33 17.78 -5.65
CA ILE A 359 -7.14 18.65 -4.76
C ILE A 359 -7.29 18.04 -3.37
N TYR A 360 -7.40 16.71 -3.26
CA TYR A 360 -7.74 16.04 -2.00
C TYR A 360 -6.52 15.38 -1.36
N ARG A 361 -5.74 14.58 -2.10
CA ARG A 361 -4.59 13.88 -1.53
C ARG A 361 -3.41 14.82 -1.28
N GLN A 362 -3.05 15.67 -2.26
CA GLN A 362 -1.92 16.60 -2.11
C GLN A 362 -2.18 17.71 -1.08
N THR A 363 -3.44 17.92 -0.67
CA THR A 363 -3.80 18.83 0.43
C THR A 363 -3.93 18.10 1.77
N GLY A 364 -4.02 16.77 1.78
CA GLY A 364 -4.35 16.00 2.98
C GLY A 364 -5.78 16.26 3.48
N LEU A 365 -6.70 16.62 2.58
CA LEU A 365 -8.05 17.01 2.94
C LEU A 365 -8.83 15.86 3.59
N VAL A 366 -9.51 16.17 4.69
CA VAL A 366 -10.57 15.36 5.29
C VAL A 366 -11.85 16.19 5.36
N TYR A 367 -13.01 15.56 5.13
CA TYR A 367 -14.29 16.27 5.03
C TYR A 367 -14.72 16.94 6.35
N ASP A 368 -14.30 16.39 7.49
CA ASP A 368 -14.64 16.93 8.80
C ASP A 368 -13.60 16.53 9.86
N GLN A 369 -13.78 17.02 11.09
CA GLN A 369 -12.98 16.63 12.25
C GLN A 369 -13.14 15.13 12.55
N PRO A 370 -12.09 14.46 13.04
CA PRO A 370 -12.12 13.02 13.28
C PRO A 370 -12.86 12.59 14.55
N VAL A 371 -13.30 13.54 15.38
CA VAL A 371 -13.94 13.27 16.68
C VAL A 371 -15.10 12.28 16.58
N ASP A 372 -15.99 12.47 15.59
CA ASP A 372 -17.15 11.59 15.37
C ASP A 372 -16.74 10.17 14.95
N LEU A 373 -15.61 10.03 14.24
CA LEU A 373 -15.05 8.72 13.89
C LEU A 373 -14.51 8.01 15.14
N TYR A 374 -13.84 8.74 16.04
CA TYR A 374 -13.33 8.17 17.28
C TYR A 374 -14.47 7.75 18.21
N ILE A 375 -15.53 8.56 18.33
CA ILE A 375 -16.75 8.20 19.07
C ILE A 375 -17.40 6.96 18.46
N GLN A 376 -17.49 6.88 17.12
CA GLN A 376 -17.99 5.69 16.45
C GLN A 376 -17.11 4.44 16.70
N ALA A 377 -15.80 4.62 16.89
CA ALA A 377 -14.91 3.52 17.27
C ALA A 377 -15.15 3.03 18.72
N GLY A 378 -15.83 3.81 19.54
CA GLY A 378 -16.11 3.54 20.96
C GLY A 378 -15.27 4.37 21.93
N ILE A 379 -14.51 5.36 21.44
CA ILE A 379 -13.73 6.25 22.30
C ILE A 379 -14.65 7.27 22.98
N PRO A 380 -14.52 7.50 24.30
CA PRO A 380 -15.29 8.52 25.00
C PRO A 380 -15.10 9.93 24.41
N GLN A 381 -16.16 10.74 24.41
CA GLN A 381 -16.18 12.10 23.83
C GLN A 381 -14.99 12.98 24.29
N GLU A 382 -14.69 12.97 25.58
CA GLU A 382 -13.62 13.81 26.17
C GLU A 382 -12.24 13.46 25.61
N LEU A 383 -11.96 12.15 25.48
CA LEU A 383 -10.73 11.63 24.89
C LEU A 383 -10.71 11.84 23.38
N ALA A 384 -11.82 11.56 22.69
CA ALA A 384 -11.97 11.75 21.25
C ALA A 384 -11.73 13.19 20.80
N ALA A 385 -12.15 14.18 21.58
CA ALA A 385 -11.98 15.60 21.26
C ALA A 385 -10.52 16.09 21.32
N GLN A 386 -9.62 15.32 21.93
CA GLN A 386 -8.21 15.67 22.13
C GLN A 386 -7.25 14.68 21.47
N LEU A 387 -7.76 13.57 20.94
CA LEU A 387 -6.93 12.48 20.43
C LEU A 387 -6.20 12.86 19.14
N HIS A 388 -4.88 12.77 19.18
CA HIS A 388 -4.03 12.76 18.00
C HIS A 388 -3.81 11.34 17.48
N VAL A 389 -3.83 11.16 16.16
CA VAL A 389 -3.42 9.89 15.52
C VAL A 389 -2.14 10.15 14.73
N ILE A 390 -1.04 9.52 15.14
CA ILE A 390 0.27 9.63 14.49
C ILE A 390 0.58 8.33 13.78
N THR A 391 0.88 8.38 12.50
CA THR A 391 1.33 7.21 11.72
C THR A 391 2.82 7.29 11.43
N LEU A 392 3.56 6.21 11.68
CA LEU A 392 4.96 6.05 11.36
C LEU A 392 5.11 5.16 10.13
N TYR A 393 5.54 5.76 9.02
CA TYR A 393 5.85 5.06 7.79
C TYR A 393 7.35 5.05 7.56
N ASN A 394 7.88 3.92 7.09
CA ASN A 394 9.27 3.78 6.68
C ASN A 394 9.32 3.39 5.20
N LEU A 395 9.94 4.22 4.37
CA LEU A 395 10.21 3.86 2.98
C LEU A 395 11.57 3.20 2.86
N ARG A 396 11.58 1.97 2.31
CA ARG A 396 12.79 1.32 1.82
C ARG A 396 12.78 1.11 0.31
N ALA A 397 13.33 2.06 -0.44
CA ALA A 397 13.39 1.99 -1.90
C ALA A 397 14.78 1.54 -2.39
N VAL A 398 14.93 0.25 -2.68
CA VAL A 398 16.21 -0.36 -3.11
C VAL A 398 16.74 0.26 -4.41
N LYS A 399 15.86 0.50 -5.39
CA LYS A 399 16.24 1.03 -6.72
C LYS A 399 16.82 2.45 -6.62
N GLN A 400 16.23 3.30 -5.79
CA GLN A 400 16.67 4.68 -5.58
C GLN A 400 17.69 4.80 -4.45
N LYS A 401 18.00 3.70 -3.74
CA LYS A 401 18.84 3.67 -2.54
C LYS A 401 18.36 4.68 -1.50
N VAL A 402 17.09 4.58 -1.11
CA VAL A 402 16.50 5.43 -0.06
C VAL A 402 16.03 4.55 1.10
N ASN A 403 16.31 5.00 2.32
CA ASN A 403 15.81 4.45 3.57
C ASN A 403 15.41 5.64 4.46
N TYR A 404 14.12 5.96 4.51
CA TYR A 404 13.66 7.24 5.06
C TYR A 404 12.31 7.09 5.80
N PRO A 405 12.24 7.42 7.10
CA PRO A 405 11.00 7.42 7.84
C PRO A 405 10.30 8.80 7.76
N MET A 406 8.98 8.78 7.90
CA MET A 406 8.13 9.96 7.96
C MET A 406 6.99 9.70 8.94
N ALA A 407 6.68 10.67 9.78
CA ALA A 407 5.51 10.63 10.63
C ALA A 407 4.45 11.60 10.13
N VAL A 408 3.18 11.18 10.14
CA VAL A 408 2.03 12.05 9.82
C VAL A 408 1.07 12.03 11.00
N ARG A 409 0.69 13.21 11.48
CA ARG A 409 -0.22 13.42 12.61
C ARG A 409 -1.54 13.99 12.11
N LEU A 410 -2.63 13.26 12.32
CA LEU A 410 -4.00 13.77 12.24
C LEU A 410 -4.36 14.40 13.59
N CYS A 411 -4.62 15.70 13.57
CA CYS A 411 -4.96 16.48 14.74
C CYS A 411 -6.48 16.45 15.01
N PRO A 412 -6.93 16.71 16.25
CA PRO A 412 -8.36 16.73 16.60
C PRO A 412 -9.19 17.73 15.79
N ASN A 413 -8.57 18.81 15.31
CA ASN A 413 -9.21 19.81 14.47
C ASN A 413 -9.35 19.39 12.99
N GLY A 414 -8.89 18.19 12.62
CA GLY A 414 -8.89 17.64 11.25
C GLY A 414 -7.73 18.11 10.37
N GLN A 415 -6.73 18.80 10.91
CA GLN A 415 -5.51 19.15 10.17
C GLN A 415 -4.50 18.02 10.20
N LEU A 416 -3.70 17.94 9.13
CA LEU A 416 -2.56 17.03 9.05
C LEU A 416 -1.25 17.80 9.21
N GLN A 417 -0.35 17.20 9.96
CA GLN A 417 1.00 17.67 10.17
C GLN A 417 1.98 16.53 9.94
N VAL A 418 3.25 16.87 9.72
CA VAL A 418 4.30 15.92 9.40
C VAL A 418 5.51 16.21 10.27
N LEU A 419 6.13 15.14 10.75
CA LEU A 419 7.47 15.19 11.32
C LEU A 419 8.43 14.51 10.35
N LEU A 420 9.51 15.22 10.01
CA LEU A 420 10.61 14.69 9.22
C LEU A 420 11.83 14.49 10.14
N PRO A 421 12.69 13.48 9.89
CA PRO A 421 13.91 13.26 10.68
C PRO A 421 14.80 14.50 10.84
N HIS A 422 14.92 15.32 9.79
CA HIS A 422 15.71 16.56 9.79
C HIS A 422 15.05 17.72 10.53
N HIS A 423 13.77 17.59 10.85
CA HIS A 423 12.95 18.53 11.60
C HIS A 423 12.27 17.81 12.78
N SER A 424 12.98 16.89 13.44
CA SER A 424 12.44 15.97 14.46
C SER A 424 11.87 16.65 15.71
N HIS A 425 11.93 17.98 15.77
CA HIS A 425 11.39 18.77 16.87
C HIS A 425 10.19 19.64 16.51
N GLU A 426 9.83 19.74 15.23
CA GLU A 426 8.79 20.66 14.75
C GLU A 426 7.81 19.94 13.82
N TRP A 427 6.55 19.89 14.23
CA TRP A 427 5.47 19.40 13.39
C TRP A 427 5.15 20.45 12.32
N LEU A 428 5.53 20.14 11.07
CA LEU A 428 5.26 21.00 9.93
C LEU A 428 3.82 20.79 9.45
N PRO A 429 3.12 21.83 8.97
CA PRO A 429 1.91 21.64 8.17
C PRO A 429 2.18 20.65 7.03
N PHE A 430 1.22 19.77 6.73
CA PHE A 430 1.40 18.69 5.75
C PHE A 430 1.96 19.17 4.39
N LEU A 431 1.52 20.36 3.99
CA LEU A 431 1.88 21.02 2.75
C LEU A 431 3.34 21.50 2.74
N ASP A 432 3.78 22.12 3.82
CA ASP A 432 5.14 22.64 3.97
C ASP A 432 6.15 21.51 4.06
N ALA A 433 5.77 20.42 4.74
CA ALA A 433 6.61 19.24 4.87
C ALA A 433 6.94 18.58 3.53
N ARG A 434 6.02 18.65 2.56
CA ARG A 434 6.28 18.18 1.20
C ARG A 434 7.39 18.99 0.52
N THR A 435 7.38 20.31 0.72
CA THR A 435 8.42 21.19 0.18
C THR A 435 9.76 20.84 0.81
N ALA A 436 9.80 20.77 2.15
CA ALA A 436 11.00 20.38 2.90
C ALA A 436 11.54 18.99 2.48
N LEU A 437 10.67 17.99 2.28
CA LEU A 437 11.07 16.67 1.80
C LEU A 437 11.67 16.70 0.41
N GLY A 438 11.05 17.43 -0.53
CA GLY A 438 11.60 17.56 -1.87
C GLY A 438 12.94 18.32 -1.89
N GLU A 439 13.19 19.24 -0.96
CA GLU A 439 14.50 19.88 -0.78
C GLU A 439 15.55 18.90 -0.28
N VAL A 440 15.21 18.04 0.69
CA VAL A 440 16.09 16.95 1.16
C VAL A 440 16.49 16.06 -0.02
N PHE A 441 15.52 15.62 -0.83
CA PHE A 441 15.78 14.78 -1.99
C PHE A 441 16.48 15.53 -3.14
N ALA A 442 16.25 16.84 -3.26
CA ALA A 442 16.94 17.70 -4.20
C ALA A 442 18.42 17.95 -3.83
N ARG A 443 18.77 17.89 -2.53
CA ARG A 443 20.17 17.86 -2.08
C ARG A 443 20.81 16.51 -2.34
N GLY A 444 20.06 15.43 -2.17
CA GLY A 444 20.48 14.07 -2.55
C GLY A 444 21.69 13.53 -1.79
N LYS A 445 22.02 14.11 -0.62
CA LYS A 445 23.12 13.64 0.21
C LYS A 445 22.74 12.30 0.84
N GLN A 446 23.61 11.30 0.69
CA GLN A 446 23.33 9.94 1.16
C GLN A 446 22.93 9.89 2.63
N GLN A 447 23.62 10.62 3.51
CA GLN A 447 23.30 10.65 4.93
C GLN A 447 21.91 11.22 5.24
N ASP A 448 21.35 12.04 4.33
CA ASP A 448 20.05 12.68 4.56
C ASP A 448 18.87 11.81 4.09
N ILE A 449 19.12 10.80 3.24
CA ILE A 449 18.08 9.97 2.59
C ILE A 449 18.26 8.47 2.79
N VAL A 450 19.40 8.05 3.35
CA VAL A 450 19.71 6.66 3.71
C VAL A 450 20.03 6.63 5.21
N LEU A 451 18.99 6.87 6.01
CA LEU A 451 19.12 6.89 7.45
C LEU A 451 19.44 5.48 7.95
N SER A 452 20.33 5.41 8.93
CA SER A 452 20.73 4.19 9.63
C SER A 452 19.59 3.65 10.50
N PRO A 453 19.62 2.36 10.90
CA PRO A 453 18.66 1.83 11.87
C PRO A 453 18.61 2.65 13.16
N GLU A 454 19.76 3.10 13.69
CA GLU A 454 19.84 3.93 14.90
C GLU A 454 19.06 5.24 14.74
N GLU A 455 19.21 5.93 13.61
CA GLU A 455 18.48 7.18 13.33
C GLU A 455 16.96 6.95 13.20
N HIS A 456 16.54 5.80 12.65
CA HIS A 456 15.12 5.43 12.62
C HIS A 456 14.58 5.21 14.03
N THR A 457 15.30 4.43 14.84
CA THR A 457 14.93 4.12 16.21
C THR A 457 14.85 5.38 17.06
N GLN A 458 15.84 6.27 16.95
CA GLN A 458 15.81 7.58 17.60
C GLN A 458 14.61 8.40 17.14
N PHE A 459 14.32 8.46 15.84
CA PHE A 459 13.17 9.20 15.32
C PHE A 459 11.84 8.70 15.89
N ALA A 460 11.63 7.38 15.95
CA ALA A 460 10.43 6.79 16.56
C ALA A 460 10.37 7.03 18.08
N ALA A 461 11.49 6.87 18.79
CA ALA A 461 11.58 7.10 20.24
C ALA A 461 11.24 8.53 20.63
N HIS A 462 11.68 9.53 19.85
CA HIS A 462 11.28 10.93 20.05
C HIS A 462 9.77 11.14 19.94
N ILE A 463 9.09 10.40 19.06
CA ILE A 463 7.64 10.51 18.88
C ILE A 463 6.91 9.85 20.06
N PHE A 464 7.32 8.63 20.44
CA PHE A 464 6.70 7.90 21.54
C PHE A 464 6.79 8.68 22.86
N THR A 465 7.95 9.22 23.18
CA THR A 465 8.18 9.91 24.46
C THR A 465 7.61 11.33 24.52
N ARG A 466 7.41 12.00 23.37
CA ARG A 466 6.77 13.33 23.32
C ARG A 466 5.25 13.28 23.34
N ALA A 467 4.66 12.12 23.12
CA ALA A 467 3.22 11.88 23.27
C ALA A 467 2.70 12.10 24.71
N GLY A 468 3.57 12.40 25.69
CA GLY A 468 3.19 12.53 27.09
C GLY A 468 2.28 13.72 27.44
N THR A 469 2.08 14.70 26.56
CA THR A 469 1.30 15.92 26.88
C THR A 469 -0.15 15.87 26.42
N GLU A 470 -0.46 15.12 25.36
CA GLU A 470 -1.79 15.07 24.73
C GLU A 470 -2.13 13.62 24.38
N PRO A 471 -3.39 13.17 24.53
CA PRO A 471 -3.77 11.82 24.17
C PRO A 471 -3.41 11.50 22.72
N THR A 472 -2.66 10.41 22.52
CA THR A 472 -2.04 10.08 21.24
C THR A 472 -2.10 8.59 20.97
N LEU A 473 -2.60 8.24 19.79
CA LEU A 473 -2.50 6.91 19.20
C LEU A 473 -1.40 6.89 18.14
N VAL A 474 -0.38 6.06 18.33
CA VAL A 474 0.66 5.83 17.33
C VAL A 474 0.39 4.54 16.55
N LEU A 475 0.40 4.63 15.23
CA LEU A 475 0.25 3.53 14.28
C LEU A 475 1.59 3.28 13.59
N LEU A 476 2.12 2.06 13.66
CA LEU A 476 3.45 1.73 13.13
C LEU A 476 3.37 0.57 12.13
N ASP A 477 3.91 0.76 10.91
CA ASP A 477 3.98 -0.31 9.91
C ASP A 477 5.03 -1.38 10.30
N ALA A 478 4.55 -2.54 10.75
CA ALA A 478 5.37 -3.56 11.36
C ALA A 478 6.47 -4.09 10.43
N VAL A 479 6.28 -4.09 9.11
CA VAL A 479 7.20 -4.77 8.17
C VAL A 479 8.62 -4.20 8.26
N ASP A 480 8.79 -2.89 8.12
CA ASP A 480 10.12 -2.29 8.10
C ASP A 480 10.61 -1.88 9.50
N TRP A 481 9.69 -1.56 10.41
CA TRP A 481 10.04 -1.10 11.76
C TRP A 481 10.47 -2.22 12.71
N ARG A 482 9.94 -3.45 12.60
CA ARG A 482 10.33 -4.57 13.47
C ARG A 482 11.58 -5.32 12.99
N ASN A 483 11.93 -5.13 11.72
CA ASN A 483 13.03 -5.82 11.06
C ASN A 483 14.29 -4.95 11.04
N TYR A 484 15.39 -5.50 10.52
CA TYR A 484 16.63 -4.76 10.21
C TYR A 484 17.22 -3.97 11.40
N ASN A 485 17.04 -4.49 12.62
CA ASN A 485 17.54 -3.90 13.87
C ASN A 485 17.02 -2.49 14.17
N VAL A 486 15.82 -2.14 13.69
CA VAL A 486 15.20 -0.85 14.03
C VAL A 486 14.50 -0.95 15.39
N LEU A 487 13.37 -1.65 15.49
CA LEU A 487 12.63 -1.84 16.75
C LEU A 487 12.17 -3.32 16.87
N PRO A 488 13.09 -4.26 17.15
CA PRO A 488 12.78 -5.70 17.15
C PRO A 488 11.72 -6.12 18.19
N GLN A 489 11.46 -5.29 19.21
CA GLN A 489 10.40 -5.50 20.19
C GLN A 489 8.99 -5.61 19.58
N PHE A 490 8.75 -5.04 18.40
CA PHE A 490 7.44 -5.16 17.73
C PHE A 490 7.23 -6.51 17.00
N ALA A 491 8.21 -7.42 17.04
CA ALA A 491 8.09 -8.77 16.50
C ALA A 491 7.37 -9.73 17.48
N ASN A 492 6.59 -10.68 16.95
CA ASN A 492 5.81 -11.65 17.76
C ASN A 492 6.63 -12.49 18.73
N ILE A 493 7.92 -12.67 18.42
CA ILE A 493 8.84 -13.50 19.20
C ILE A 493 9.38 -12.80 20.45
N ASN A 494 9.35 -11.47 20.49
CA ASN A 494 9.92 -10.66 21.57
C ASN A 494 8.78 -10.13 22.45
N LYS A 495 8.48 -10.87 23.53
CA LYS A 495 7.21 -10.77 24.26
C LYS A 495 7.32 -9.97 25.55
N LEU A 496 6.97 -8.68 25.51
CA LEU A 496 6.57 -7.92 26.71
C LEU A 496 5.45 -6.95 26.31
N GLU A 497 4.20 -7.33 26.60
CA GLU A 497 3.05 -6.44 26.37
C GLU A 497 3.14 -5.22 27.26
N ASN A 498 2.70 -4.07 26.75
CA ASN A 498 2.65 -2.82 27.51
C ASN A 498 4.01 -2.42 28.10
N GLN A 499 5.10 -2.78 27.43
CA GLN A 499 6.43 -2.30 27.74
C GLN A 499 7.08 -1.78 26.47
N LEU A 500 7.57 -0.54 26.53
CA LEU A 500 8.28 0.09 25.44
C LEU A 500 9.76 0.17 25.83
N ASP A 501 10.55 -0.77 25.33
CA ASP A 501 11.98 -0.85 25.60
C ASP A 501 12.74 0.12 24.70
N LEU A 502 13.23 1.21 25.28
CA LEU A 502 14.15 2.16 24.65
C LEU A 502 15.51 2.18 25.37
N GLY A 503 15.87 1.11 26.08
CA GLY A 503 17.10 0.97 26.86
C GLY A 503 18.37 1.06 26.02
N ASP A 504 18.34 0.48 24.82
CA ASP A 504 19.46 0.51 23.87
C ASP A 504 19.42 1.74 22.93
N VAL A 505 18.41 2.61 23.08
CA VAL A 505 18.23 3.78 22.21
C VAL A 505 18.97 4.97 22.80
N LYS A 506 20.03 5.39 22.11
CA LYS A 506 20.86 6.54 22.50
C LYS A 506 19.99 7.77 22.80
N GLY A 507 20.17 8.31 24.00
CA GLY A 507 19.45 9.50 24.49
C GLY A 507 18.16 9.19 25.27
N PHE A 508 17.69 7.95 25.29
CA PHE A 508 16.51 7.51 26.05
C PHE A 508 16.93 6.60 27.20
N ASN A 509 17.61 5.49 26.90
CA ASN A 509 18.18 4.55 27.89
C ASN A 509 17.19 4.11 28.99
N HIS A 510 15.93 3.86 28.64
CA HIS A 510 14.86 3.56 29.60
C HIS A 510 13.81 2.61 29.03
N ILE A 511 13.21 1.79 29.89
CA ILE A 511 12.06 0.94 29.55
C ILE A 511 10.82 1.61 30.13
N TYR A 512 9.90 2.04 29.26
CA TYR A 512 8.69 2.75 29.65
C TYR A 512 7.51 1.80 29.86
N THR A 513 6.74 2.07 30.90
CA THR A 513 5.45 1.46 31.22
C THR A 513 4.28 2.41 30.90
N PRO A 514 3.03 1.92 30.82
CA PRO A 514 1.87 2.77 30.51
C PRO A 514 1.70 3.91 31.50
N ASP A 515 1.99 3.69 32.78
CA ASP A 515 1.92 4.69 33.85
C ASP A 515 2.90 5.86 33.63
N GLU A 516 4.04 5.61 32.99
CA GLU A 516 5.04 6.64 32.67
C GLU A 516 4.71 7.42 31.39
N LEU A 517 3.92 6.82 30.49
CA LEU A 517 3.45 7.43 29.25
C LEU A 517 1.90 7.32 29.15
N PRO A 518 1.15 7.97 30.07
CA PRO A 518 -0.30 7.74 30.24
C PRO A 518 -1.15 8.17 29.04
N ASN A 519 -0.60 9.06 28.21
CA ASN A 519 -1.25 9.59 27.02
C ASN A 519 -0.96 8.78 25.75
N LEU A 520 -0.03 7.82 25.80
CA LEU A 520 0.40 7.06 24.64
C LEU A 520 -0.37 5.75 24.48
N ARG A 521 -0.81 5.45 23.26
CA ARG A 521 -1.16 4.11 22.79
C ARG A 521 -0.36 3.77 21.55
N ILE A 522 0.02 2.51 21.37
CA ILE A 522 0.71 2.03 20.16
C ILE A 522 -0.02 0.82 19.60
N LEU A 523 -0.41 0.93 18.32
CA LEU A 523 -0.87 -0.19 17.51
C LEU A 523 0.18 -0.46 16.42
N ARG A 524 0.58 -1.72 16.29
CA ARG A 524 1.32 -2.16 15.10
C ARG A 524 0.34 -2.57 14.01
N LEU A 525 0.73 -2.28 12.78
CA LEU A 525 -0.04 -2.51 11.57
C LEU A 525 0.73 -3.51 10.70
N ARG A 526 0.10 -4.57 10.22
CA ARG A 526 0.77 -5.55 9.36
C ARG A 526 -0.07 -5.85 8.13
N THR A 527 0.50 -5.58 6.96
CA THR A 527 -0.09 -5.95 5.67
C THR A 527 0.24 -7.41 5.35
N VAL A 528 -0.47 -8.01 4.38
CA VAL A 528 -0.14 -9.35 3.87
C VAL A 528 1.26 -9.31 3.25
N GLY A 529 2.25 -9.79 3.99
CA GLY A 529 3.63 -9.96 3.55
C GLY A 529 3.95 -11.39 3.15
N THR A 530 5.16 -11.62 2.65
CA THR A 530 5.67 -12.95 2.28
C THR A 530 5.97 -13.86 3.48
N SER A 531 5.87 -13.36 4.72
CA SER A 531 6.20 -14.12 5.93
C SER A 531 5.14 -15.13 6.35
N GLY A 532 3.93 -15.09 5.76
CA GLY A 532 2.84 -16.05 6.05
C GLY A 532 2.23 -15.93 7.45
N GLU A 533 2.65 -14.93 8.25
CA GLU A 533 2.22 -14.79 9.64
C GLU A 533 0.86 -14.08 9.80
N THR A 534 0.41 -13.31 8.80
CA THR A 534 -0.95 -12.73 8.74
C THR A 534 -1.85 -13.76 8.09
N PRO A 535 -3.02 -14.10 8.69
CA PRO A 535 -4.01 -14.91 8.02
C PRO A 535 -4.30 -14.34 6.62
N GLN A 536 -4.06 -15.15 5.59
CA GLN A 536 -4.39 -14.79 4.21
C GLN A 536 -5.85 -15.13 3.88
N TYR A 537 -6.56 -15.73 4.83
CA TYR A 537 -7.86 -16.37 4.66
C TYR A 537 -8.76 -16.03 5.86
N PHE A 538 -10.06 -15.97 5.63
CA PHE A 538 -11.10 -15.91 6.65
C PHE A 538 -12.20 -16.92 6.27
N THR A 539 -12.89 -17.49 7.25
CA THR A 539 -14.03 -18.38 6.99
C THR A 539 -15.23 -17.56 6.54
N ALA A 540 -15.89 -17.99 5.46
CA ALA A 540 -17.18 -17.42 5.06
C ALA A 540 -18.22 -17.64 6.18
N VAL A 541 -19.20 -16.73 6.28
CA VAL A 541 -20.17 -16.74 7.38
C VAL A 541 -21.26 -17.80 7.16
N ASP A 542 -21.54 -18.14 5.89
CA ASP A 542 -22.51 -19.19 5.53
C ASP A 542 -21.86 -20.56 5.29
N GLU A 543 -22.50 -21.62 5.81
CA GLU A 543 -22.09 -23.02 5.64
C GLU A 543 -22.31 -23.55 4.21
N ASP A 544 -23.18 -22.90 3.44
CA ASP A 544 -23.57 -23.30 2.07
C ASP A 544 -22.76 -22.52 1.01
N TRP A 545 -21.67 -23.14 0.55
CA TRP A 545 -20.72 -22.58 -0.42
C TRP A 545 -21.36 -22.23 -1.78
N ASP A 546 -22.48 -22.87 -2.12
CA ASP A 546 -23.26 -22.57 -3.33
C ASP A 546 -24.10 -21.28 -3.22
N SER A 547 -24.14 -20.66 -2.03
CA SER A 547 -24.92 -19.45 -1.71
C SER A 547 -24.08 -18.24 -1.32
N LEU A 548 -22.75 -18.33 -1.45
CA LEU A 548 -21.82 -17.26 -1.08
C LEU A 548 -22.14 -15.95 -1.81
N ASP A 549 -22.52 -14.95 -1.03
CA ASP A 549 -22.81 -13.61 -1.49
C ASP A 549 -21.78 -12.66 -0.88
N ALA A 550 -20.82 -12.20 -1.71
CA ALA A 550 -19.81 -11.24 -1.27
C ALA A 550 -20.40 -9.95 -0.70
N SER A 551 -21.66 -9.61 -1.01
CA SER A 551 -22.35 -8.45 -0.43
C SER A 551 -22.94 -8.71 0.96
N LYS A 552 -23.08 -9.99 1.36
CA LYS A 552 -23.47 -10.44 2.70
C LYS A 552 -22.26 -10.77 3.57
N ASP A 553 -21.27 -11.50 3.05
CA ASP A 553 -20.08 -11.94 3.80
C ASP A 553 -19.09 -10.80 4.07
N LEU A 554 -19.02 -9.82 3.16
CA LEU A 554 -18.06 -8.71 3.22
C LEU A 554 -18.73 -7.39 2.88
N SER A 555 -18.89 -6.57 3.91
CA SER A 555 -19.34 -5.19 3.71
C SER A 555 -18.28 -4.36 2.95
N TYR A 556 -18.55 -3.06 2.75
CA TYR A 556 -17.59 -2.13 2.17
C TYR A 556 -16.24 -2.15 2.91
N LEU A 557 -16.24 -2.39 4.22
CA LEU A 557 -15.05 -2.50 5.07
C LEU A 557 -15.44 -3.36 6.28
N ALA A 558 -14.89 -4.57 6.38
CA ALA A 558 -15.26 -5.57 7.37
C ALA A 558 -14.15 -5.78 8.41
N GLY A 559 -14.53 -5.97 9.68
CA GLY A 559 -13.62 -6.14 10.80
C GLY A 559 -13.83 -7.50 11.44
N PHE A 560 -12.76 -8.13 11.89
CA PHE A 560 -12.81 -9.41 12.58
C PHE A 560 -11.80 -9.44 13.72
N VAL A 561 -12.15 -10.09 14.82
CA VAL A 561 -11.24 -10.40 15.93
C VAL A 561 -10.82 -11.85 15.80
N ASP A 562 -9.51 -12.11 15.79
CA ASP A 562 -9.00 -13.47 15.82
C ASP A 562 -9.06 -14.00 17.27
N THR A 563 -9.95 -14.97 17.49
CA THR A 563 -10.25 -15.55 18.81
C THR A 563 -9.36 -16.75 19.14
N GLN A 564 -8.52 -17.19 18.19
CA GLN A 564 -7.71 -18.41 18.29
C GLN A 564 -6.22 -18.16 18.11
N THR A 565 -5.77 -16.91 18.00
CA THR A 565 -4.33 -16.63 18.12
C THR A 565 -3.85 -17.15 19.46
N GLY A 566 -3.05 -18.20 19.50
CA GLY A 566 -2.31 -18.63 20.71
C GLY A 566 -1.27 -17.61 21.19
N SER A 567 -1.42 -16.35 20.78
CA SER A 567 -0.68 -15.15 21.13
C SER A 567 -1.37 -14.49 22.32
N ASN A 568 -0.60 -13.86 23.20
CA ASN A 568 -1.18 -13.06 24.28
C ASN A 568 -1.79 -11.74 23.74
N PHE A 569 -1.33 -11.29 22.57
CA PHE A 569 -1.79 -10.05 21.98
C PHE A 569 -3.20 -10.17 21.40
N PHE A 570 -3.92 -9.06 21.37
CA PHE A 570 -5.18 -8.94 20.64
C PHE A 570 -4.92 -8.79 19.14
N HIS A 571 -5.58 -9.59 18.30
CA HIS A 571 -5.42 -9.55 16.84
C HIS A 571 -6.72 -9.12 16.17
N TYR A 572 -6.69 -7.98 15.48
CA TYR A 572 -7.81 -7.47 14.71
C TYR A 572 -7.50 -7.47 13.22
N LEU A 573 -8.35 -8.09 12.41
CA LEU A 573 -8.23 -8.15 10.97
C LEU A 573 -9.20 -7.17 10.32
N SER A 574 -8.66 -6.18 9.62
CA SER A 574 -9.41 -5.25 8.80
C SER A 574 -9.37 -5.70 7.34
N ILE A 575 -10.55 -5.87 6.75
CA ILE A 575 -10.74 -6.42 5.40
C ILE A 575 -11.45 -5.36 4.54
N GLY A 576 -10.75 -4.82 3.54
CA GLY A 576 -11.28 -3.78 2.65
C GLY A 576 -11.92 -4.32 1.38
N GLN A 577 -12.92 -3.62 0.85
CA GLN A 577 -13.50 -3.92 -0.46
C GLN A 577 -12.47 -3.71 -1.58
N LEU A 578 -12.50 -4.68 -2.49
CA LEU A 578 -11.73 -4.74 -3.73
C LEU A 578 -11.97 -3.57 -4.70
N PRO A 579 -10.93 -3.02 -5.36
CA PRO A 579 -11.13 -2.02 -6.41
C PRO A 579 -11.89 -2.50 -7.64
N LYS A 580 -13.00 -1.80 -7.95
CA LYS A 580 -13.88 -2.06 -9.11
C LYS A 580 -13.20 -1.95 -10.48
N THR A 581 -11.99 -1.38 -10.56
CA THR A 581 -11.29 -1.08 -11.82
C THR A 581 -10.46 -2.23 -12.38
N ALA A 582 -10.36 -3.37 -11.69
CA ALA A 582 -9.70 -4.54 -12.24
C ALA A 582 -10.56 -5.11 -13.39
N LYS A 583 -10.19 -4.83 -14.65
CA LYS A 583 -10.85 -5.32 -15.89
C LYS A 583 -11.32 -6.79 -15.86
N GLN A 584 -10.68 -7.63 -15.05
CA GLN A 584 -11.04 -9.03 -14.86
C GLN A 584 -12.32 -9.26 -14.01
N GLN A 585 -12.78 -8.30 -13.19
CA GLN A 585 -14.02 -8.42 -12.40
C GLN A 585 -15.29 -8.27 -13.25
N GLN A 586 -15.23 -7.51 -14.36
CA GLN A 586 -16.37 -7.37 -15.26
C GLN A 586 -16.56 -8.55 -16.21
N GLN A 587 -15.51 -9.35 -16.44
CA GLN A 587 -15.53 -10.45 -17.41
C GLN A 587 -15.63 -11.83 -16.78
N ASN A 588 -15.23 -11.99 -15.51
CA ASN A 588 -15.46 -13.20 -14.72
C ASN A 588 -16.14 -12.81 -13.40
N PRO A 589 -17.46 -13.04 -13.25
CA PRO A 589 -18.17 -12.87 -11.98
C PRO A 589 -17.86 -14.04 -11.02
N GLY A 590 -16.60 -14.48 -10.97
CA GLY A 590 -16.13 -15.34 -9.89
C GLY A 590 -16.12 -14.49 -8.63
N VAL A 591 -17.09 -14.73 -7.75
CA VAL A 591 -17.37 -14.00 -6.50
C VAL A 591 -16.08 -13.82 -5.66
N TYR A 592 -15.16 -14.77 -5.80
CA TYR A 592 -13.77 -14.72 -5.36
C TYR A 592 -12.87 -15.15 -6.53
N LYS A 593 -11.76 -14.44 -6.81
CA LYS A 593 -10.78 -14.93 -7.79
C LYS A 593 -10.00 -16.10 -7.18
N THR A 594 -10.14 -17.27 -7.77
CA THR A 594 -9.22 -18.41 -7.68
C THR A 594 -8.09 -18.20 -8.70
N ASP A 595 -6.83 -18.41 -8.32
CA ASP A 595 -5.77 -18.53 -9.33
C ASP A 595 -5.90 -19.91 -10.02
N GLU A 596 -5.51 -20.00 -11.29
CA GLU A 596 -5.51 -21.27 -12.04
C GLU A 596 -4.42 -22.19 -11.48
N GLY A 597 -4.83 -23.16 -10.65
CA GLY A 597 -3.98 -24.16 -10.02
C GLY A 597 -4.15 -24.15 -8.51
N GLY A 598 -5.08 -24.96 -8.01
CA GLY A 598 -5.32 -25.12 -6.57
C GLY A 598 -6.58 -24.41 -6.15
N GLY A 599 -7.52 -25.17 -5.60
CA GLY A 599 -8.82 -24.71 -5.12
C GLY A 599 -8.75 -23.79 -3.90
N ILE A 600 -7.80 -22.86 -3.86
CA ILE A 600 -7.73 -21.78 -2.89
C ILE A 600 -8.23 -20.53 -3.61
N ALA A 601 -9.46 -20.13 -3.30
CA ALA A 601 -9.94 -18.79 -3.64
C ALA A 601 -9.12 -17.74 -2.88
N PHE A 602 -9.27 -16.46 -3.26
CA PHE A 602 -8.79 -15.26 -2.56
C PHE A 602 -7.55 -14.58 -3.15
N LYS A 603 -7.71 -14.01 -4.34
CA LYS A 603 -6.97 -12.80 -4.71
C LYS A 603 -7.77 -11.54 -4.38
N HIS A 604 -7.19 -10.72 -3.48
CA HIS A 604 -7.26 -9.25 -3.40
C HIS A 604 -8.15 -8.56 -2.35
N GLN A 605 -8.52 -9.17 -1.23
CA GLN A 605 -8.83 -8.35 -0.06
C GLN A 605 -7.52 -7.99 0.61
N THR A 606 -7.18 -6.71 0.72
CA THR A 606 -6.03 -6.36 1.55
C THR A 606 -6.44 -6.51 3.00
N ILE A 607 -6.25 -7.71 3.54
CA ILE A 607 -6.32 -7.95 4.98
C ILE A 607 -5.17 -7.18 5.60
N VAL A 608 -5.49 -6.38 6.61
CA VAL A 608 -4.51 -5.68 7.42
C VAL A 608 -4.76 -6.03 8.85
N GLU A 609 -3.76 -6.58 9.51
CA GLU A 609 -3.81 -6.90 10.92
C GLU A 609 -3.41 -5.67 11.74
N PHE A 610 -4.20 -5.37 12.75
CA PHE A 610 -3.89 -4.41 13.80
C PHE A 610 -3.70 -5.16 15.11
N VAL A 611 -2.60 -4.87 15.78
CA VAL A 611 -2.28 -5.49 17.07
C VAL A 611 -1.91 -4.37 18.05
N PRO A 612 -2.66 -4.20 19.14
CA PRO A 612 -2.26 -3.33 20.23
C PRO A 612 -1.01 -3.83 20.89
N PHE A 613 -0.02 -2.95 21.03
CA PHE A 613 1.27 -3.27 21.65
C PHE A 613 1.43 -2.57 23.00
N PHE A 614 0.96 -1.33 23.09
CA PHE A 614 1.06 -0.50 24.28
C PHE A 614 -0.29 0.19 24.53
N LEU A 615 -1.02 -0.25 25.54
CA LEU A 615 -2.33 0.27 25.94
C LEU A 615 -2.33 0.65 27.42
N GLN A 616 -3.24 1.55 27.79
CA GLN A 616 -3.44 1.93 29.18
C GLN A 616 -4.31 0.90 29.90
N THR A 617 -4.17 0.82 31.23
CA THR A 617 -5.01 -0.08 32.02
C THR A 617 -6.48 0.34 31.88
N GLY A 618 -7.33 -0.60 31.47
CA GLY A 618 -8.76 -0.37 31.21
C GLY A 618 -9.10 0.05 29.77
N ASP A 619 -8.12 0.25 28.89
CA ASP A 619 -8.38 0.45 27.46
C ASP A 619 -9.00 -0.82 26.85
N ASP A 620 -10.05 -0.68 26.05
CA ASP A 620 -10.60 -1.77 25.22
C ASP A 620 -9.81 -1.87 23.90
N PRO A 621 -9.03 -2.94 23.66
CA PRO A 621 -8.22 -3.09 22.45
C PRO A 621 -9.03 -3.02 21.15
N LEU A 622 -10.29 -3.46 21.17
CA LEU A 622 -11.17 -3.43 19.99
C LEU A 622 -11.45 -1.98 19.54
N THR A 623 -11.70 -1.08 20.50
CA THR A 623 -11.99 0.34 20.21
C THR A 623 -10.82 1.03 19.52
N TRP A 624 -9.60 0.76 19.97
CA TRP A 624 -8.38 1.32 19.40
C TRP A 624 -8.12 0.77 18.00
N CYS A 625 -8.36 -0.52 17.74
CA CYS A 625 -8.23 -1.13 16.41
C CYS A 625 -9.26 -0.62 15.38
N ARG A 626 -10.45 -0.19 15.82
CA ARG A 626 -11.48 0.39 14.94
C ARG A 626 -11.06 1.74 14.33
N ILE A 627 -10.21 2.51 14.99
CA ILE A 627 -9.73 3.80 14.48
C ILE A 627 -8.93 3.64 13.15
N PRO A 628 -7.81 2.89 13.09
CA PRO A 628 -7.10 2.67 11.84
C PRO A 628 -7.95 1.89 10.83
N HIS A 629 -8.86 1.02 11.28
CA HIS A 629 -9.83 0.35 10.41
C HIS A 629 -10.65 1.38 9.61
N PHE A 630 -11.38 2.29 10.28
CA PHE A 630 -12.21 3.29 9.61
C PHE A 630 -11.41 4.28 8.76
N LEU A 631 -10.19 4.61 9.18
CA LEU A 631 -9.29 5.49 8.41
C LEU A 631 -8.77 4.86 7.10
N ARG A 632 -9.11 3.61 6.78
CA ARG A 632 -8.84 3.01 5.45
C ARG A 632 -9.81 3.45 4.36
N ILE A 633 -10.74 4.35 4.67
CA ILE A 633 -11.57 5.04 3.69
C ILE A 633 -10.85 6.34 3.30
N ALA A 634 -10.66 6.56 2.01
CA ALA A 634 -9.96 7.74 1.49
C ALA A 634 -10.95 8.72 0.84
N PRO A 635 -10.93 10.01 1.22
CA PRO A 635 -11.80 11.04 0.63
C PRO A 635 -11.67 11.14 -0.90
N ALA A 636 -10.47 10.87 -1.42
CA ALA A 636 -10.07 11.05 -2.81
C ALA A 636 -10.30 9.82 -3.71
N TRP A 637 -10.81 8.71 -3.18
CA TRP A 637 -10.77 7.41 -3.86
C TRP A 637 -12.12 6.68 -3.81
N ASP A 638 -12.68 6.40 -4.99
CA ASP A 638 -13.93 5.65 -5.12
C ASP A 638 -13.73 4.16 -5.41
N GLY A 639 -12.49 3.75 -5.70
CA GLY A 639 -12.15 2.40 -6.12
C GLY A 639 -11.97 1.43 -4.96
N GLY A 640 -12.78 1.48 -3.89
CA GLY A 640 -12.64 0.59 -2.72
C GLY A 640 -11.92 1.24 -1.53
N ASN A 641 -11.25 0.46 -0.70
CA ASN A 641 -10.51 0.95 0.46
C ASN A 641 -9.01 1.02 0.16
N ILE A 642 -8.30 1.90 0.88
CA ILE A 642 -6.84 1.92 0.87
C ILE A 642 -6.28 0.89 1.85
N VAL A 643 -5.05 0.45 1.60
CA VAL A 643 -4.36 -0.55 2.43
C VAL A 643 -3.99 0.06 3.77
N LEU A 644 -3.19 1.12 3.73
CA LEU A 644 -2.74 1.84 4.92
C LEU A 644 -3.84 2.82 5.36
N PRO A 645 -4.02 3.06 6.68
CA PRO A 645 -4.86 4.16 7.16
C PRO A 645 -4.48 5.49 6.51
N TYR A 646 -5.45 6.38 6.27
CA TYR A 646 -5.28 7.56 5.43
C TYR A 646 -4.04 8.41 5.76
N PRO A 647 -3.72 8.77 7.02
CA PRO A 647 -2.49 9.52 7.31
C PRO A 647 -1.20 8.76 6.93
N MET A 648 -1.17 7.44 7.11
CA MET A 648 -0.02 6.60 6.73
C MET A 648 0.09 6.45 5.21
N HIS A 649 -1.04 6.32 4.52
CA HIS A 649 -1.09 6.35 3.05
C HIS A 649 -0.59 7.69 2.50
N LEU A 650 -0.91 8.80 3.15
CA LEU A 650 -0.39 10.11 2.79
C LEU A 650 1.13 10.18 2.98
N ALA A 651 1.69 9.58 4.04
CA ALA A 651 3.13 9.46 4.22
C ALA A 651 3.78 8.72 3.04
N GLU A 652 3.31 7.50 2.75
CA GLU A 652 3.78 6.65 1.63
C GLU A 652 3.77 7.44 0.31
N ARG A 653 2.61 8.00 -0.06
CA ARG A 653 2.45 8.67 -1.36
C ARG A 653 3.25 9.97 -1.45
N THR A 654 3.43 10.67 -0.34
CA THR A 654 4.22 11.91 -0.31
C THR A 654 5.69 11.64 -0.57
N ILE A 655 6.26 10.59 0.03
CA ILE A 655 7.66 10.21 -0.23
C ILE A 655 7.81 9.69 -1.66
N ASP A 656 6.93 8.77 -2.08
CA ASP A 656 6.93 8.20 -3.44
C ASP A 656 6.91 9.28 -4.54
N ASP A 657 6.08 10.31 -4.36
CA ASP A 657 5.95 11.42 -5.29
C ASP A 657 7.27 12.18 -5.50
N GLN A 658 8.12 12.28 -4.46
CA GLN A 658 9.40 12.99 -4.52
C GLN A 658 10.55 12.10 -5.00
N LEU A 659 10.45 10.76 -4.96
CA LEU A 659 11.55 9.86 -5.37
C LEU A 659 12.04 10.11 -6.80
N CYS A 660 11.16 10.56 -7.69
CA CYS A 660 11.55 10.87 -9.07
C CYS A 660 12.55 12.03 -9.18
N ILE A 661 12.70 12.86 -8.14
CA ILE A 661 13.76 13.89 -8.08
C ILE A 661 15.13 13.22 -8.06
N LEU A 662 15.30 12.05 -7.42
CA LEU A 662 16.59 11.38 -7.25
C LEU A 662 17.12 10.68 -8.52
N GLU A 663 16.24 10.30 -9.45
CA GLU A 663 16.57 9.43 -10.60
C GLU A 663 17.71 9.95 -11.49
N ASN A 664 17.93 11.27 -11.52
CA ASN A 664 19.02 11.92 -12.26
C ASN A 664 19.73 13.02 -11.47
N ASN A 665 19.43 13.17 -10.17
CA ASN A 665 19.95 14.24 -9.31
C ASN A 665 21.23 13.84 -8.56
N GLY A 666 22.12 13.14 -9.26
CA GLY A 666 23.28 12.55 -8.60
C GLY A 666 24.39 13.55 -8.30
N ASP A 667 24.29 14.28 -7.19
CA ASP A 667 25.46 14.72 -6.42
C ASP A 667 25.93 13.58 -5.47
N TRP A 668 25.88 12.34 -5.96
CA TRP A 668 26.47 11.19 -5.28
C TRP A 668 27.97 11.24 -5.52
N GLU A 669 28.72 11.77 -4.56
CA GLU A 669 30.11 11.41 -4.39
C GLU A 669 30.14 9.93 -4.04
N GLU A 670 30.47 9.08 -5.01
CA GLU A 670 30.94 7.73 -4.74
C GLU A 670 32.28 7.89 -3.98
N VAL A 671 32.25 7.73 -2.66
CA VAL A 671 33.46 7.53 -1.84
C VAL A 671 33.92 6.08 -2.00
#